data_AF-A0A7V3N9S3-F1
#
_entry.id   AF-A0A7V3N9S3-F1
#
_cell.length_a   1.000
_cell.length_b   1.000
_cell.length_c   1.000
_cell.angle_alpha   90.00
_cell.angle_beta   90.00
_cell.angle_gamma   90.00
#
_symmetry.space_group_name_H-M   'P 1'
#
loop_
_entity.id
_entity.type
_entity.pdbx_description
1 polymer ?
#
loop_
_entity_poly.entity_id
_entity_poly.type
_entity_poly.pdbx_seq_one_letter_code
_entity_poly.pdbx_strand_id
1 'polypeptide(L)'
;MASAFSAGMRARPKGSPQGGGLLRRLTLHFGQDFAQRPAAEFPPPSFELLGGQQGQAPRLVEGLWRAHRREITQDFAVRPANLNRLAQIDHLFCRGAPQLGQYRSQKAVAALTQGCIRLAGSWPPLSARKHRSFGLVQGHRPTRCFVNENGACQRAELFSPGSVHRMSSHKKDSPGGQVAPSVIVVLAASLVKKRARPDVLSKSPGCNRGGGRPAACEEAGQAVRLRLRILPVGPYRRPSMNKTFAPAGVLLGLVLAGLAVGLAADRSAPGAQSDPVQPIIDELDRECRRRPVFMLGPEKASRLAELVRQKKPEVVVECGTAIGYSGLWIARELKRAGRGKLITIEIDPQRAHEAVRNFQRAGVAGYVTVRVGDARVVAKELAGPVDFVLLDCGYENYYPVFLALESKLRPGAIVVADNVGLGSGAMSDYLKLVRSKYRSRTEPFEVDLPWARRDAMEVTVIEPATTASSAATAASPPRPKTAVILDTDIGDDIDDTWALTLLLKSPELDPKLVVSDSGDTEYRAKIICRLLEVAKRTDIPVGVGLRQKTGGGRQAAWVKDYHLARYPGKVHRDGVGAIIRTILDSPEPITLICIGPVPNIQAALEREPKIATRARFIGMHGSVRKGYGGKSTPDAEWNVVANPAACRKAFTAAWPMTITPLDTCGLVRLKGEKYRKVARCEDPLVQALMENYRIWRKAQDPKAPDEVDASSVLFDTVAVYLAISTELVRIERLPLVVTDQGFTVVDPKGKPIDCALEWKDLGAFEDFLVERLTR
;
A
#
# COMPACT_ATOMS: atom_id res chain seq x y z
N MET A 1 -30.48 -9.52 -57.46
CA MET A 1 -31.94 -9.37 -57.25
C MET A 1 -32.10 -8.65 -55.91
N ALA A 2 -32.58 -7.41 -55.75
CA ALA A 2 -33.70 -6.64 -56.36
C ALA A 2 -34.93 -6.57 -55.42
N SER A 3 -35.71 -5.48 -55.53
CA SER A 3 -36.76 -4.97 -54.59
C SER A 3 -36.20 -4.44 -53.24
N ALA A 4 -36.43 -3.21 -52.77
CA ALA A 4 -37.10 -1.99 -53.26
C ALA A 4 -38.65 -1.96 -53.36
N PHE A 5 -39.29 -1.14 -52.49
CA PHE A 5 -40.49 -0.28 -52.69
C PHE A 5 -40.53 0.70 -51.48
N SER A 6 -40.37 2.03 -51.60
CA SER A 6 -41.29 3.12 -52.04
C SER A 6 -42.40 3.50 -51.03
N ALA A 7 -42.92 4.75 -50.89
CA ALA A 7 -42.46 6.13 -51.16
C ALA A 7 -43.62 7.14 -50.84
N GLY A 8 -43.32 8.41 -50.50
CA GLY A 8 -44.29 9.53 -50.42
C GLY A 8 -43.91 10.54 -49.32
N MET A 9 -43.42 11.78 -49.57
CA MET A 9 -44.01 12.96 -50.25
C MET A 9 -45.31 13.49 -49.59
N ARG A 10 -45.53 14.81 -49.36
CA ARG A 10 -44.73 16.06 -49.52
C ARG A 10 -45.47 17.21 -48.78
N ALA A 11 -44.76 18.15 -48.11
CA ALA A 11 -45.24 19.54 -47.89
C ALA A 11 -44.14 20.54 -47.41
N ARG A 12 -44.02 21.68 -48.12
CA ARG A 12 -43.31 22.96 -47.87
C ARG A 12 -43.95 23.99 -48.86
N PRO A 13 -43.84 25.35 -48.76
CA PRO A 13 -42.76 26.21 -48.20
C PRO A 13 -43.33 27.33 -47.28
N LYS A 14 -42.73 28.49 -46.93
CA LYS A 14 -41.43 29.20 -47.14
C LYS A 14 -40.74 29.37 -45.75
N GLY A 15 -39.68 30.13 -45.46
CA GLY A 15 -38.83 31.12 -46.16
C GLY A 15 -37.46 31.28 -45.44
N SER A 16 -36.58 32.13 -45.95
CA SER A 16 -35.09 32.12 -45.80
C SER A 16 -34.50 33.28 -44.96
N PRO A 17 -33.16 33.48 -44.82
CA PRO A 17 -32.01 32.54 -44.64
C PRO A 17 -30.96 32.99 -43.57
N GLN A 18 -30.07 32.09 -43.15
CA GLN A 18 -28.64 32.25 -42.73
C GLN A 18 -28.16 30.89 -42.15
N GLY A 19 -26.94 30.36 -42.31
CA GLY A 19 -25.79 30.72 -43.15
C GLY A 19 -24.57 29.82 -42.78
N GLY A 20 -23.97 29.10 -43.73
CA GLY A 20 -22.79 28.23 -43.54
C GLY A 20 -23.09 26.78 -43.08
N GLY A 21 -22.33 25.75 -43.47
CA GLY A 21 -21.14 25.72 -44.33
C GLY A 21 -20.37 24.40 -44.15
N LEU A 22 -20.76 23.34 -44.85
CA LEU A 22 -20.26 21.97 -44.63
C LEU A 22 -18.96 21.69 -45.41
N LEU A 23 -17.82 21.55 -44.72
CA LEU A 23 -16.55 21.12 -45.34
C LEU A 23 -16.50 19.59 -45.52
N ARG A 24 -16.33 19.14 -46.77
CA ARG A 24 -16.14 17.71 -47.14
C ARG A 24 -14.65 17.35 -47.27
N ARG A 25 -14.35 16.06 -47.11
CA ARG A 25 -13.00 15.47 -47.15
C ARG A 25 -12.17 15.89 -48.36
N LEU A 26 -10.90 16.20 -48.10
CA LEU A 26 -9.77 15.93 -48.99
C LEU A 26 -9.14 14.59 -48.57
N THR A 27 -8.84 13.74 -49.54
CA THR A 27 -8.09 12.48 -49.34
C THR A 27 -6.74 12.61 -50.02
N LEU A 28 -5.65 12.44 -49.28
CA LEU A 28 -4.31 12.30 -49.85
C LEU A 28 -3.99 10.81 -50.00
N HIS A 29 -3.58 10.40 -51.21
CA HIS A 29 -2.96 9.10 -51.45
C HIS A 29 -1.45 9.31 -51.60
N PHE A 30 -0.66 8.49 -50.90
CA PHE A 30 0.78 8.38 -51.14
C PHE A 30 1.09 6.92 -51.48
N GLY A 31 1.72 6.72 -52.64
CA GLY A 31 2.24 5.42 -53.05
C GLY A 31 3.46 5.01 -52.23
N GLN A 32 3.76 3.71 -52.23
CA GLN A 32 4.99 3.19 -51.63
C GLN A 32 6.21 3.63 -52.44
N ASP A 33 7.31 3.90 -51.74
CA ASP A 33 8.68 4.25 -52.18
C ASP A 33 9.12 5.71 -51.95
N PHE A 34 9.41 6.03 -50.69
CA PHE A 34 10.09 7.27 -50.28
C PHE A 34 11.21 6.97 -49.26
N ALA A 35 12.36 6.54 -49.78
CA ALA A 35 13.64 6.64 -49.10
C ALA A 35 14.71 7.11 -50.10
N GLN A 36 15.59 8.01 -49.66
CA GLN A 36 16.76 8.54 -50.39
C GLN A 36 16.52 9.56 -51.52
N ARG A 37 16.10 10.80 -51.19
CA ARG A 37 16.53 12.04 -51.90
C ARG A 37 16.69 13.23 -50.92
N PRO A 38 17.67 14.12 -51.10
CA PRO A 38 17.86 15.31 -50.25
C PRO A 38 16.93 16.48 -50.62
N ALA A 39 16.67 17.36 -49.66
CA ALA A 39 15.53 18.30 -49.68
C ALA A 39 15.64 19.54 -50.60
N ALA A 40 16.60 19.58 -51.54
CA ALA A 40 16.87 20.75 -52.38
C ALA A 40 16.15 20.74 -53.76
N GLU A 41 15.54 19.61 -54.16
CA GLU A 41 14.91 19.42 -55.48
C GLU A 41 13.41 19.12 -55.40
N PHE A 42 12.69 19.71 -54.43
CA PHE A 42 11.23 19.68 -54.45
C PHE A 42 10.67 20.80 -55.34
N PRO A 43 9.99 20.50 -56.46
CA PRO A 43 9.26 21.52 -57.21
C PRO A 43 8.06 22.03 -56.40
N PRO A 44 7.61 23.28 -56.62
CA PRO A 44 6.41 23.79 -55.97
C PRO A 44 5.16 22.99 -56.39
N PRO A 45 4.17 22.82 -55.51
CA PRO A 45 2.96 22.07 -55.84
C PRO A 45 2.16 22.76 -56.96
N SER A 46 1.85 22.02 -58.01
CA SER A 46 0.91 22.44 -59.06
C SER A 46 -0.53 22.30 -58.56
N PHE A 47 -1.32 23.36 -58.73
CA PHE A 47 -2.75 23.36 -58.42
C PHE A 47 -3.55 23.30 -59.72
N GLU A 48 -4.37 22.27 -59.87
CA GLU A 48 -5.30 22.14 -61.00
C GLU A 48 -6.71 22.56 -60.58
N LEU A 49 -7.25 23.60 -61.22
CA LEU A 49 -8.63 24.04 -61.05
C LEU A 49 -9.50 23.39 -62.13
N LEU A 50 -10.31 22.40 -61.74
CA LEU A 50 -11.32 21.81 -62.61
C LEU A 50 -12.48 22.80 -62.84
N GLY A 51 -12.47 23.45 -64.01
CA GLY A 51 -13.50 24.38 -64.46
C GLY A 51 -12.89 25.70 -64.93
N GLY A 52 -12.76 25.89 -66.24
CA GLY A 52 -12.01 27.00 -66.80
C GLY A 52 -12.72 28.35 -66.69
N GLN A 53 -11.99 29.37 -66.24
CA GLN A 53 -11.44 30.42 -67.11
C GLN A 53 -10.19 31.04 -66.44
N GLN A 54 -9.19 31.42 -67.23
CA GLN A 54 -7.99 32.07 -66.70
C GLN A 54 -8.29 33.51 -66.30
N GLY A 55 -8.12 33.83 -65.02
CA GLY A 55 -8.22 35.18 -64.46
C GLY A 55 -7.21 35.37 -63.33
N GLN A 56 -6.57 36.55 -63.27
CA GLN A 56 -5.42 36.80 -62.38
C GLN A 56 -5.78 36.67 -60.89
N ALA A 57 -4.97 35.92 -60.13
CA ALA A 57 -5.08 35.85 -58.68
C ALA A 57 -4.59 37.17 -58.02
N PRO A 58 -5.22 37.66 -56.92
CA PRO A 58 -4.86 38.94 -56.32
C PRO A 58 -3.46 38.96 -55.69
N ARG A 59 -2.80 40.13 -55.75
CA ARG A 59 -1.43 40.42 -55.25
C ARG A 59 -1.15 40.13 -53.76
N LEU A 60 -2.13 39.64 -53.00
CA LEU A 60 -2.03 39.39 -51.57
C LEU A 60 -1.22 38.12 -51.23
N VAL A 61 -1.31 37.06 -52.06
CA VAL A 61 -0.70 35.75 -51.77
C VAL A 61 0.82 35.76 -52.03
N GLU A 62 1.28 36.43 -53.10
CA GLU A 62 2.72 36.66 -53.32
C GLU A 62 3.36 37.53 -52.22
N GLY A 63 2.61 38.48 -51.66
CA GLY A 63 3.10 39.37 -50.60
C GLY A 63 3.47 38.58 -49.33
N LEU A 64 2.58 37.69 -48.89
CA LEU A 64 2.80 36.83 -47.72
C LEU A 64 3.99 35.88 -47.91
N TRP A 65 4.15 35.30 -49.10
CA TRP A 65 5.30 34.41 -49.41
C TRP A 65 6.64 35.17 -49.44
N ARG A 66 6.66 36.41 -49.94
CA ARG A 66 7.88 37.25 -49.96
C ARG A 66 8.24 37.84 -48.60
N ALA A 67 7.30 37.93 -47.66
CA ALA A 67 7.55 38.38 -46.28
C ALA A 67 8.30 37.32 -45.47
N HIS A 68 7.74 36.11 -45.34
CA HIS A 68 8.36 35.02 -44.56
C HIS A 68 9.71 34.56 -45.13
N ARG A 69 9.99 34.74 -46.43
CA ARG A 69 11.29 34.41 -47.00
C ARG A 69 12.42 35.33 -46.48
N ARG A 70 12.14 36.55 -46.00
CA ARG A 70 13.17 37.48 -45.50
C ARG A 70 13.58 37.18 -44.05
N GLU A 71 12.62 36.89 -43.19
CA GLU A 71 12.87 36.56 -41.77
C GLU A 71 13.76 35.31 -41.61
N ILE A 72 13.60 34.31 -42.48
CA ILE A 72 14.38 33.06 -42.45
C ILE A 72 15.84 33.27 -42.92
N THR A 73 16.18 34.41 -43.53
CA THR A 73 17.53 34.68 -44.08
C THR A 73 18.39 35.66 -43.27
N GLN A 74 17.95 36.16 -42.11
CA GLN A 74 18.75 37.13 -41.32
C GLN A 74 19.53 36.55 -40.13
N ASP A 75 19.19 35.36 -39.62
CA ASP A 75 19.90 34.76 -38.47
C ASP A 75 21.08 33.82 -38.85
N PHE A 76 21.41 33.67 -40.14
CA PHE A 76 22.49 32.79 -40.63
C PHE A 76 23.54 33.52 -41.48
N ALA A 77 24.13 34.63 -40.99
CA ALA A 77 25.23 35.31 -41.70
C ALA A 77 26.16 36.21 -40.86
N VAL A 78 26.93 35.69 -39.88
CA VAL A 78 28.23 36.29 -39.47
C VAL A 78 29.29 35.18 -39.24
N ARG A 79 30.56 35.46 -39.57
CA ARG A 79 31.63 34.48 -39.86
C ARG A 79 32.53 34.04 -38.68
N PRO A 80 33.28 32.92 -38.83
CA PRO A 80 34.21 32.37 -37.84
C PRO A 80 35.71 32.57 -38.17
N ALA A 81 36.57 32.33 -37.16
CA ALA A 81 37.99 31.92 -37.25
C ALA A 81 38.43 31.39 -35.85
N ASN A 82 39.27 30.37 -35.65
CA ASN A 82 40.15 29.64 -36.57
C ASN A 82 40.28 28.14 -36.20
N LEU A 83 40.61 27.32 -37.20
CA LEU A 83 40.94 25.88 -37.11
C LEU A 83 42.45 25.63 -37.11
N ASN A 84 42.89 24.55 -36.46
CA ASN A 84 44.11 23.75 -36.70
C ASN A 84 43.95 22.43 -35.89
N ARG A 85 44.24 21.21 -36.36
CA ARG A 85 44.75 20.69 -37.65
C ARG A 85 44.31 19.21 -37.85
N LEU A 86 44.49 18.71 -39.07
CA LEU A 86 44.09 17.40 -39.63
C LEU A 86 44.73 16.11 -39.04
N ALA A 87 43.99 15.00 -39.11
CA ALA A 87 44.34 13.68 -39.72
C ALA A 87 43.03 12.82 -39.81
N GLN A 88 42.50 12.38 -40.96
CA GLN A 88 42.87 11.23 -41.84
C GLN A 88 42.69 9.84 -41.15
N ILE A 89 42.14 8.75 -41.73
CA ILE A 89 41.65 8.41 -43.10
C ILE A 89 40.77 7.09 -43.06
N ASP A 90 39.92 6.82 -44.09
CA ASP A 90 39.29 5.53 -44.53
C ASP A 90 38.33 4.69 -43.61
N HIS A 91 37.08 4.34 -43.99
CA HIS A 91 36.55 3.27 -44.91
C HIS A 91 36.59 1.83 -44.32
N LEU A 92 35.64 0.88 -44.50
CA LEU A 92 34.27 0.80 -45.07
C LEU A 92 33.60 -0.58 -44.71
N PHE A 93 32.31 -0.76 -45.03
CA PHE A 93 31.56 -2.01 -45.32
C PHE A 93 30.95 -2.92 -44.22
N CYS A 94 30.00 -3.77 -44.68
CA CYS A 94 28.89 -4.39 -43.96
C CYS A 94 29.05 -5.92 -43.76
N ARG A 95 28.30 -6.52 -42.80
CA ARG A 95 27.33 -7.64 -42.98
C ARG A 95 27.04 -8.46 -41.69
N GLY A 96 25.75 -8.73 -41.46
CA GLY A 96 25.14 -10.01 -41.07
C GLY A 96 25.70 -10.95 -39.97
N ALA A 97 24.98 -10.97 -38.83
CA ALA A 97 24.59 -12.18 -38.05
C ALA A 97 25.71 -13.07 -37.41
N PRO A 98 25.42 -14.21 -36.74
CA PRO A 98 25.14 -14.20 -35.29
C PRO A 98 25.89 -15.27 -34.44
N GLN A 99 25.63 -15.26 -33.12
CA GLN A 99 25.87 -16.31 -32.09
C GLN A 99 27.27 -16.47 -31.46
N LEU A 100 27.23 -17.01 -30.22
CA LEU A 100 28.33 -17.55 -29.39
C LEU A 100 29.38 -16.50 -28.91
N GLY A 101 29.99 -16.62 -27.74
CA GLY A 101 29.86 -17.60 -26.65
C GLY A 101 30.68 -17.16 -25.42
N GLN A 102 30.53 -17.89 -24.31
CA GLN A 102 31.20 -17.69 -23.02
C GLN A 102 32.73 -17.44 -23.11
N TYR A 103 33.33 -16.69 -22.18
CA TYR A 103 34.29 -17.24 -21.20
C TYR A 103 34.64 -16.25 -20.06
N ARG A 104 35.37 -16.76 -19.05
CA ARG A 104 35.83 -16.12 -17.79
C ARG A 104 37.00 -15.11 -18.08
N SER A 105 37.54 -14.28 -17.18
CA SER A 105 37.78 -14.42 -15.73
C SER A 105 38.18 -13.10 -15.02
N GLN A 106 38.43 -13.17 -13.71
CA GLN A 106 38.80 -12.07 -12.79
C GLN A 106 40.29 -11.61 -12.85
N LYS A 107 40.55 -10.43 -12.26
CA LYS A 107 41.70 -10.01 -11.37
C LYS A 107 42.67 -8.90 -11.81
N ALA A 108 43.17 -8.22 -10.77
CA ALA A 108 44.31 -7.27 -10.64
C ALA A 108 44.14 -5.87 -11.29
N VAL A 109 44.26 -4.70 -10.62
CA VAL A 109 44.99 -4.16 -9.44
C VAL A 109 46.21 -3.29 -9.82
N ALA A 110 46.01 -1.96 -9.67
CA ALA A 110 46.91 -0.88 -9.22
C ALA A 110 48.38 -0.74 -9.70
N ALA A 111 48.69 0.45 -10.29
CA ALA A 111 49.88 1.31 -10.08
C ALA A 111 49.66 2.62 -10.92
N LEU A 112 49.72 3.85 -10.38
CA LEU A 112 50.92 4.70 -10.13
C LEU A 112 51.70 5.02 -11.45
N THR A 113 52.10 6.26 -11.81
CA THR A 113 52.13 7.57 -11.11
C THR A 113 52.37 8.74 -12.09
N GLN A 114 52.13 9.99 -11.64
CA GLN A 114 52.78 11.27 -12.08
C GLN A 114 52.59 11.75 -13.55
N GLY A 115 52.47 13.06 -13.83
CA GLY A 115 52.32 14.23 -12.94
C GLY A 115 52.58 15.56 -13.68
N CYS A 116 52.11 16.69 -13.13
CA CYS A 116 52.61 18.04 -13.42
C CYS A 116 52.14 19.04 -12.34
N ILE A 117 52.99 19.99 -11.94
CA ILE A 117 52.79 20.97 -10.84
C ILE A 117 53.06 22.39 -11.36
N ARG A 118 52.30 23.40 -10.88
CA ARG A 118 52.65 24.83 -10.60
C ARG A 118 51.37 25.70 -10.60
N LEU A 119 51.15 26.75 -9.80
CA LEU A 119 51.77 27.30 -8.56
C LEU A 119 50.63 27.47 -7.50
N ALA A 120 50.72 28.09 -6.31
CA ALA A 120 51.77 28.80 -5.55
C ALA A 120 51.62 28.49 -4.04
N GLY A 121 52.61 28.76 -3.18
CA GLY A 121 52.69 29.97 -2.32
C GLY A 121 52.45 29.59 -0.84
N SER A 122 53.48 29.16 -0.09
CA SER A 122 54.26 29.96 0.90
C SER A 122 53.46 30.41 2.13
N TRP A 123 53.85 30.23 3.41
CA TRP A 123 55.08 29.82 4.15
C TRP A 123 54.66 29.56 5.65
N PRO A 124 55.53 29.36 6.67
CA PRO A 124 56.45 28.24 6.99
C PRO A 124 56.14 27.58 8.40
N PRO A 125 56.93 26.59 8.90
CA PRO A 125 56.55 25.73 10.04
C PRO A 125 57.39 25.91 11.35
N LEU A 126 56.99 25.27 12.46
CA LEU A 126 57.80 25.14 13.69
C LEU A 126 57.88 23.72 14.31
N SER A 127 59.10 23.18 14.23
CA SER A 127 59.82 22.28 15.16
C SER A 127 59.11 21.21 16.02
N ALA A 128 59.51 19.97 15.72
CA ALA A 128 59.50 18.76 16.54
C ALA A 128 59.98 18.89 18.01
N ARG A 129 59.57 17.91 18.86
CA ARG A 129 60.51 17.09 19.66
C ARG A 129 59.91 15.73 20.09
N LYS A 130 60.82 14.80 20.40
CA LYS A 130 60.59 13.37 20.74
C LYS A 130 60.04 13.22 22.16
N HIS A 131 59.32 12.12 22.46
CA HIS A 131 59.77 11.11 23.44
C HIS A 131 58.95 9.80 23.35
N ARG A 132 59.34 8.79 24.16
CA ARG A 132 59.09 7.35 23.92
C ARG A 132 57.85 6.79 24.61
N SER A 133 57.29 5.76 23.97
CA SER A 133 56.73 4.51 24.51
C SER A 133 56.18 4.48 25.95
N PHE A 134 54.88 4.21 26.09
CA PHE A 134 54.35 2.99 26.74
C PHE A 134 52.93 2.74 26.23
N GLY A 135 52.52 1.47 26.09
CA GLY A 135 51.24 1.12 25.47
C GLY A 135 50.10 1.03 26.46
N LEU A 136 48.87 1.31 26.00
CA LEU A 136 47.64 0.73 26.54
C LEU A 136 46.49 0.82 25.53
N VAL A 137 45.55 -0.11 25.68
CA VAL A 137 44.41 -0.37 24.80
C VAL A 137 43.38 0.77 24.86
N GLN A 138 42.92 1.27 23.71
CA GLN A 138 41.51 1.61 23.42
C GLN A 138 41.32 2.07 21.97
N GLY A 139 40.20 1.65 21.36
CA GLY A 139 39.82 2.04 19.99
C GLY A 139 38.31 2.14 19.83
N HIS A 140 37.74 3.30 20.19
CA HIS A 140 36.34 3.63 19.89
C HIS A 140 36.17 4.21 18.48
N ARG A 141 34.99 4.00 17.89
CA ARG A 141 34.60 4.59 16.60
C ARG A 141 34.20 6.06 16.75
N PRO A 142 34.38 6.91 15.72
CA PRO A 142 34.08 8.34 15.80
C PRO A 142 32.59 8.65 15.62
N THR A 143 32.05 9.53 16.46
CA THR A 143 30.73 10.16 16.31
C THR A 143 30.86 11.45 15.50
N ARG A 144 30.02 11.65 14.47
CA ARG A 144 29.89 12.94 13.78
C ARG A 144 28.85 13.81 14.50
N CYS A 145 29.22 15.04 14.87
CA CYS A 145 28.25 16.07 15.23
C CYS A 145 27.71 16.75 13.97
N PHE A 146 26.41 17.06 13.95
CA PHE A 146 25.80 17.99 13.00
C PHE A 146 25.65 19.36 13.67
N VAL A 147 25.90 20.41 12.91
CA VAL A 147 25.74 21.82 13.30
C VAL A 147 24.70 22.44 12.37
N ASN A 148 23.79 23.25 12.89
CA ASN A 148 22.85 24.00 12.08
C ASN A 148 23.42 25.38 11.69
N GLU A 149 22.76 26.09 10.78
CA GLU A 149 23.30 27.30 10.12
C GLU A 149 23.57 28.49 11.08
N ASN A 150 23.16 28.40 12.35
CA ASN A 150 23.40 29.40 13.39
C ASN A 150 24.33 28.91 14.53
N GLY A 151 25.04 27.79 14.37
CA GLY A 151 26.21 27.45 15.20
C GLY A 151 25.95 26.98 16.64
N ALA A 152 24.70 26.66 17.01
CA ALA A 152 24.37 26.23 18.38
C ALA A 152 24.34 24.70 18.53
N CYS A 153 25.00 24.17 19.57
CA CYS A 153 25.01 22.74 19.91
C CYS A 153 24.02 22.45 21.05
N GLN A 154 23.12 21.47 20.87
CA GLN A 154 22.22 20.99 21.93
C GLN A 154 22.40 19.49 22.21
N ARG A 155 22.18 19.12 23.47
CA ARG A 155 22.48 17.79 24.06
C ARG A 155 21.68 16.65 23.41
N ALA A 156 22.31 15.49 23.34
CA ALA A 156 21.63 14.21 23.18
C ALA A 156 21.39 13.56 24.57
N GLU A 157 20.17 13.10 24.82
CA GLU A 157 19.90 12.14 25.89
C GLU A 157 20.00 10.71 25.33
N LEU A 158 20.73 9.84 26.03
CA LEU A 158 20.94 8.45 25.65
C LEU A 158 20.07 7.53 26.52
N PHE A 159 19.26 6.71 25.86
CA PHE A 159 18.68 5.51 26.47
C PHE A 159 19.80 4.53 26.87
N SER A 160 19.61 3.82 27.98
CA SER A 160 20.24 2.51 28.22
C SER A 160 19.39 1.63 29.15
N PRO A 161 19.45 0.30 29.01
CA PRO A 161 18.52 -0.63 29.66
C PRO A 161 19.08 -1.29 30.94
N GLY A 162 18.18 -1.81 31.78
CA GLY A 162 18.41 -3.06 32.53
C GLY A 162 19.20 -3.03 33.85
N SER A 163 18.48 -3.09 34.98
CA SER A 163 18.45 -4.23 35.94
C SER A 163 19.75 -5.08 36.12
N VAL A 164 20.31 -5.44 37.28
CA VAL A 164 20.07 -5.27 38.75
C VAL A 164 21.39 -5.66 39.45
N HIS A 165 21.76 -5.13 40.63
CA HIS A 165 22.17 -5.93 41.83
C HIS A 165 22.52 -5.05 43.06
N ARG A 166 22.43 -5.64 44.26
CA ARG A 166 22.33 -4.95 45.56
C ARG A 166 23.11 -5.71 46.65
N MET A 167 24.13 -5.10 47.26
CA MET A 167 24.73 -5.44 48.56
C MET A 167 25.25 -4.12 49.16
N SER A 168 24.77 -3.65 50.33
CA SER A 168 25.22 -4.05 51.69
C SER A 168 26.70 -3.71 51.90
N SER A 169 27.11 -2.79 52.78
CA SER A 169 26.85 -2.80 54.24
C SER A 169 27.13 -1.45 54.97
N HIS A 170 26.35 -1.18 56.06
CA HIS A 170 26.74 -0.74 57.43
C HIS A 170 27.97 0.19 57.71
N LYS A 171 27.99 1.08 58.75
CA LYS A 171 27.02 1.65 59.73
C LYS A 171 27.75 2.75 60.57
N LYS A 172 27.03 3.42 61.51
CA LYS A 172 27.47 4.35 62.59
C LYS A 172 27.58 5.84 62.23
N ASP A 173 27.25 6.82 63.10
CA ASP A 173 26.44 6.84 64.34
C ASP A 173 25.85 8.27 64.52
N SER A 174 24.78 8.44 65.30
CA SER A 174 24.08 9.74 65.54
C SER A 174 24.20 10.17 67.02
N PRO A 175 23.85 11.42 67.41
CA PRO A 175 22.44 11.67 67.81
C PRO A 175 21.91 13.12 67.62
N GLY A 176 20.59 13.30 67.63
CA GLY A 176 19.97 14.63 67.84
C GLY A 176 18.55 14.82 67.29
N GLY A 177 17.51 14.54 68.10
CA GLY A 177 16.16 15.09 67.87
C GLY A 177 15.16 14.26 67.05
N GLN A 178 14.43 13.41 67.78
CA GLN A 178 13.02 12.99 67.64
C GLN A 178 12.14 13.90 66.74
N VAL A 179 11.15 13.40 65.98
CA VAL A 179 10.02 12.51 66.39
C VAL A 179 9.72 11.42 65.34
N ALA A 180 9.11 10.31 65.78
CA ALA A 180 8.88 9.10 64.99
C ALA A 180 7.79 9.20 63.90
N PRO A 181 7.90 8.41 62.80
CA PRO A 181 6.94 8.39 61.69
C PRO A 181 5.98 7.18 61.73
N SER A 182 5.04 7.19 60.77
CA SER A 182 4.08 6.13 60.38
C SER A 182 2.69 6.24 61.02
N VAL A 183 1.66 6.38 60.16
CA VAL A 183 0.42 5.55 60.11
C VAL A 183 -0.61 6.15 59.12
N ILE A 184 -0.92 5.37 58.08
CA ILE A 184 -2.25 5.13 57.47
C ILE A 184 -3.10 6.32 56.94
N VAL A 185 -3.36 6.27 55.62
CA VAL A 185 -4.63 6.54 54.88
C VAL A 185 -5.48 7.77 55.20
N VAL A 186 -5.84 8.54 54.15
CA VAL A 186 -7.18 9.12 53.88
C VAL A 186 -7.23 9.47 52.38
N LEU A 187 -8.07 8.83 51.56
CA LEU A 187 -9.43 9.26 51.21
C LEU A 187 -9.51 10.65 50.54
N ALA A 188 -9.49 10.67 49.21
CA ALA A 188 -9.92 11.83 48.43
C ALA A 188 -11.45 11.83 48.33
N ALA A 189 -12.11 12.65 49.15
CA ALA A 189 -13.55 12.90 49.08
C ALA A 189 -13.86 14.18 48.29
N SER A 190 -15.05 14.23 47.70
CA SER A 190 -15.62 15.36 46.95
C SER A 190 -15.58 16.70 47.70
N LEU A 191 -15.57 17.81 46.95
CA LEU A 191 -16.71 18.74 46.99
C LEU A 191 -16.72 19.82 45.88
N VAL A 192 -17.94 20.10 45.44
CA VAL A 192 -18.34 21.16 44.48
C VAL A 192 -18.22 22.54 45.12
N LYS A 193 -17.87 23.58 44.33
CA LYS A 193 -18.42 24.93 44.58
C LYS A 193 -18.69 25.72 43.30
N LYS A 194 -19.91 26.28 43.25
CA LYS A 194 -20.44 27.15 42.19
C LYS A 194 -19.83 28.54 42.24
N ARG A 195 -19.75 29.19 41.06
CA ARG A 195 -20.09 30.60 40.72
C ARG A 195 -19.40 30.91 39.39
N ALA A 196 -19.82 31.83 38.53
CA ALA A 196 -21.03 32.58 38.23
C ALA A 196 -20.60 33.47 37.03
N ARG A 197 -21.51 33.85 36.13
CA ARG A 197 -21.19 34.85 35.09
C ARG A 197 -21.04 36.25 35.68
N PRO A 198 -20.43 37.16 34.92
CA PRO A 198 -21.01 38.46 34.66
C PRO A 198 -21.47 38.56 33.19
N ASP A 199 -22.53 39.33 32.96
CA ASP A 199 -23.05 39.67 31.64
C ASP A 199 -22.27 40.83 30.99
N VAL A 200 -22.58 41.15 29.72
CA VAL A 200 -23.04 42.49 29.27
C VAL A 200 -23.07 42.57 27.73
N LEU A 201 -24.24 42.96 27.18
CA LEU A 201 -24.57 43.74 25.96
C LEU A 201 -23.68 43.66 24.69
N SER A 202 -24.14 43.88 23.45
CA SER A 202 -25.47 43.86 22.80
C SER A 202 -25.25 44.20 21.31
N LYS A 203 -26.04 43.66 20.37
CA LYS A 203 -26.53 44.33 19.13
C LYS A 203 -27.40 43.39 18.29
N SER A 204 -28.49 43.94 17.76
CA SER A 204 -29.54 43.24 16.99
C SER A 204 -29.16 43.05 15.51
N PRO A 205 -29.98 42.35 14.70
CA PRO A 205 -31.10 43.05 14.05
C PRO A 205 -32.41 42.26 13.87
N GLY A 206 -33.51 43.00 13.72
CA GLY A 206 -34.57 42.68 12.74
C GLY A 206 -35.62 41.61 13.10
N CYS A 207 -36.74 42.04 13.70
CA CYS A 207 -38.01 41.31 13.67
C CYS A 207 -39.09 42.21 13.04
N ASN A 208 -40.08 41.63 12.34
CA ASN A 208 -41.18 42.40 11.74
C ASN A 208 -42.49 41.61 11.78
N ARG A 209 -43.39 41.98 12.72
CA ARG A 209 -44.85 41.69 12.80
C ARG A 209 -45.25 40.19 12.91
N GLY A 210 -46.26 39.78 13.66
CA GLY A 210 -47.24 40.38 14.58
C GLY A 210 -48.23 39.25 14.91
N GLY A 211 -49.04 39.18 15.96
CA GLY A 211 -49.42 40.04 17.09
C GLY A 211 -50.45 39.22 17.91
N GLY A 212 -50.87 39.71 19.08
CA GLY A 212 -51.89 39.02 19.92
C GLY A 212 -51.46 38.72 21.35
N ARG A 213 -52.19 39.29 22.30
CA ARG A 213 -52.20 39.11 23.76
C ARG A 213 -53.55 39.67 24.27
N PRO A 214 -54.01 39.36 25.50
CA PRO A 214 -53.67 38.22 26.37
C PRO A 214 -54.93 37.52 26.95
N ALA A 215 -54.72 36.38 27.62
CA ALA A 215 -55.60 35.88 28.68
C ALA A 215 -54.72 35.28 29.79
N ALA A 216 -55.17 35.33 31.04
CA ALA A 216 -54.36 35.02 32.23
C ALA A 216 -55.09 34.08 33.21
N CYS A 217 -54.34 33.56 34.19
CA CYS A 217 -54.74 32.61 35.23
C CYS A 217 -55.02 31.17 34.70
N GLU A 218 -54.77 30.10 35.46
CA GLU A 218 -54.46 29.99 36.90
C GLU A 218 -53.53 28.78 37.20
N GLU A 219 -53.19 28.56 38.47
CA GLU A 219 -52.25 27.55 38.95
C GLU A 219 -52.77 26.10 38.86
N ALA A 220 -51.86 25.14 38.61
CA ALA A 220 -51.80 23.87 39.36
C ALA A 220 -50.56 23.07 38.95
N GLY A 221 -49.79 22.57 39.92
CA GLY A 221 -48.70 21.62 39.64
C GLY A 221 -49.20 20.17 39.60
N GLN A 222 -48.72 19.37 38.65
CA GLN A 222 -48.71 17.90 38.78
C GLN A 222 -47.44 17.30 38.17
N ALA A 223 -46.79 16.43 38.93
CA ALA A 223 -45.54 15.80 38.56
C ALA A 223 -45.77 14.54 37.70
N VAL A 224 -45.13 14.48 36.53
CA VAL A 224 -45.05 13.23 35.75
C VAL A 224 -43.77 12.48 36.12
N ARG A 225 -43.94 11.31 36.75
CA ARG A 225 -42.86 10.35 37.03
C ARG A 225 -42.37 9.70 35.74
N LEU A 226 -41.05 9.65 35.54
CA LEU A 226 -40.41 8.61 34.72
C LEU A 226 -39.38 7.86 35.57
N ARG A 227 -39.62 6.55 35.76
CA ARG A 227 -38.73 5.64 36.49
C ARG A 227 -37.60 5.16 35.57
N LEU A 228 -36.38 5.62 35.79
CA LEU A 228 -35.17 4.95 35.29
C LEU A 228 -34.83 3.76 36.20
N ARG A 229 -34.59 2.59 35.61
CA ARG A 229 -34.20 1.37 36.33
C ARG A 229 -32.76 1.02 35.97
N ILE A 230 -31.83 1.32 36.89
CA ILE A 230 -30.41 0.95 36.79
C ILE A 230 -30.18 -0.25 37.71
N LEU A 231 -29.47 -1.27 37.22
CA LEU A 231 -29.05 -2.44 38.02
C LEU A 231 -27.53 -2.42 38.21
N PRO A 232 -27.02 -2.25 39.44
CA PRO A 232 -25.63 -2.52 39.77
C PRO A 232 -25.41 -3.99 40.16
N VAL A 233 -24.22 -4.51 39.88
CA VAL A 233 -23.78 -5.88 40.20
C VAL A 233 -23.29 -5.93 41.66
N GLY A 234 -23.72 -6.96 42.41
CA GLY A 234 -23.29 -7.28 43.77
C GLY A 234 -22.56 -8.64 43.86
N PRO A 235 -21.80 -8.90 44.94
CA PRO A 235 -20.76 -9.93 44.94
C PRO A 235 -21.27 -11.36 45.22
N TYR A 236 -20.60 -12.34 44.61
CA TYR A 236 -20.93 -13.76 44.69
C TYR A 236 -20.31 -14.43 45.94
N ARG A 237 -21.14 -14.85 46.90
CA ARG A 237 -20.76 -15.80 47.98
C ARG A 237 -21.29 -17.20 47.66
N ARG A 238 -20.51 -18.25 47.98
CA ARG A 238 -20.92 -19.66 47.86
C ARG A 238 -22.01 -20.03 48.88
N PRO A 239 -22.99 -20.85 48.47
CA PRO A 239 -23.38 -22.07 49.20
C PRO A 239 -23.37 -23.29 48.25
N SER A 240 -22.73 -24.41 48.61
CA SER A 240 -23.24 -25.55 49.38
C SER A 240 -24.31 -26.40 48.66
N MET A 241 -24.02 -27.69 48.51
CA MET A 241 -24.91 -28.70 47.91
C MET A 241 -26.26 -28.80 48.63
N ASN A 242 -27.32 -29.11 47.87
CA ASN A 242 -28.20 -30.21 48.27
C ASN A 242 -28.97 -30.84 47.09
N LYS A 243 -29.41 -32.08 47.32
CA LYS A 243 -30.21 -32.94 46.44
C LYS A 243 -31.62 -32.31 46.24
N THR A 244 -32.51 -32.69 45.30
CA THR A 244 -32.93 -34.03 44.87
C THR A 244 -33.93 -33.93 43.69
N PHE A 245 -34.28 -35.07 43.09
CA PHE A 245 -35.45 -35.39 42.22
C PHE A 245 -35.38 -35.18 40.69
N ALA A 246 -35.77 -36.27 40.01
CA ALA A 246 -36.02 -36.48 38.58
C ALA A 246 -37.57 -36.44 38.35
N PRO A 247 -38.22 -37.03 37.30
CA PRO A 247 -37.72 -37.71 36.08
C PRO A 247 -38.48 -37.39 34.75
N ALA A 248 -37.92 -37.85 33.62
CA ALA A 248 -38.55 -38.30 32.34
C ALA A 248 -37.42 -38.37 31.28
N GLY A 249 -37.21 -39.38 30.42
CA GLY A 249 -38.11 -40.40 29.86
C GLY A 249 -38.72 -39.88 28.55
N VAL A 250 -38.66 -40.54 27.37
CA VAL A 250 -38.22 -41.90 26.96
C VAL A 250 -37.78 -41.86 25.46
N LEU A 251 -37.23 -42.97 24.94
CA LEU A 251 -36.76 -43.33 23.57
C LEU A 251 -35.25 -43.13 23.34
N LEU A 252 -34.51 -44.07 22.75
CA LEU A 252 -34.71 -45.49 22.35
C LEU A 252 -33.27 -46.00 22.09
N GLY A 253 -32.74 -47.15 22.49
CA GLY A 253 -33.28 -48.49 22.75
C GLY A 253 -32.41 -49.48 21.96
N LEU A 254 -32.01 -50.62 22.57
CA LEU A 254 -31.17 -51.70 22.00
C LEU A 254 -29.65 -51.35 21.90
N VAL A 255 -28.67 -52.19 22.30
CA VAL A 255 -28.65 -53.60 22.73
C VAL A 255 -27.73 -53.79 23.97
N LEU A 256 -28.27 -54.49 24.98
CA LEU A 256 -27.70 -55.59 25.79
C LEU A 256 -26.24 -56.05 25.51
N ALA A 257 -25.47 -56.64 26.44
CA ALA A 257 -25.61 -56.90 27.88
C ALA A 257 -24.20 -57.24 28.45
N GLY A 258 -24.06 -57.37 29.78
CA GLY A 258 -22.90 -58.04 30.39
C GLY A 258 -21.96 -57.22 31.27
N LEU A 259 -22.48 -56.36 32.15
CA LEU A 259 -21.72 -55.90 33.33
C LEU A 259 -22.08 -56.74 34.56
N ALA A 260 -21.16 -57.58 35.04
CA ALA A 260 -21.03 -57.92 36.46
C ALA A 260 -19.70 -58.64 36.77
N VAL A 261 -18.83 -57.94 37.51
CA VAL A 261 -17.88 -58.49 38.50
C VAL A 261 -16.80 -59.46 38.01
N GLY A 262 -15.57 -58.96 37.95
CA GLY A 262 -14.34 -59.75 37.88
C GLY A 262 -13.14 -58.89 38.26
N LEU A 263 -12.60 -59.07 39.47
CA LEU A 263 -11.40 -58.38 39.94
C LEU A 263 -10.16 -58.77 39.13
N ALA A 264 -9.21 -57.84 39.04
CA ALA A 264 -7.79 -58.09 38.79
C ALA A 264 -7.44 -59.10 37.67
N ALA A 265 -7.47 -58.64 36.42
CA ALA A 265 -6.62 -59.20 35.37
C ALA A 265 -5.62 -58.12 34.92
N ASP A 266 -4.40 -58.22 35.42
CA ASP A 266 -3.25 -57.55 34.83
C ASP A 266 -3.16 -57.97 33.35
N ARG A 267 -3.39 -57.00 32.47
CA ARG A 267 -3.01 -57.07 31.06
C ARG A 267 -2.18 -55.84 30.72
N SER A 268 -1.02 -55.77 31.37
CA SER A 268 0.19 -55.21 30.79
C SER A 268 0.31 -55.69 29.34
N ALA A 269 -0.08 -54.81 28.41
CA ALA A 269 -0.02 -55.08 26.98
C ALA A 269 1.45 -55.31 26.57
N PRO A 270 1.74 -56.27 25.67
CA PRO A 270 3.11 -56.67 25.38
C PRO A 270 3.90 -55.50 24.76
N GLY A 271 4.90 -55.03 25.51
CA GLY A 271 5.99 -54.22 24.96
C GLY A 271 5.63 -52.79 24.56
N ALA A 272 4.86 -52.05 25.37
CA ALA A 272 4.85 -50.58 25.30
C ALA A 272 6.20 -50.02 25.79
N GLN A 273 7.25 -50.20 24.97
CA GLN A 273 8.60 -49.74 25.25
C GLN A 273 8.57 -48.23 25.50
N SER A 274 9.04 -47.79 26.67
CA SER A 274 8.97 -46.39 27.07
C SER A 274 9.67 -45.53 26.03
N ASP A 275 8.96 -44.54 25.52
CA ASP A 275 9.43 -43.67 24.46
C ASP A 275 10.68 -42.89 24.91
N PRO A 276 11.88 -43.19 24.37
CA PRO A 276 13.12 -42.63 24.88
C PRO A 276 13.26 -41.13 24.60
N VAL A 277 12.38 -40.55 23.78
CA VAL A 277 12.33 -39.11 23.50
C VAL A 277 11.52 -38.36 24.56
N GLN A 278 10.53 -38.99 25.19
CA GLN A 278 9.61 -38.33 26.13
C GLN A 278 10.34 -37.72 27.36
N PRO A 279 11.29 -38.40 28.03
CA PRO A 279 11.99 -37.80 29.17
C PRO A 279 12.76 -36.52 28.81
N ILE A 280 13.27 -36.41 27.58
CA ILE A 280 13.96 -35.22 27.08
C ILE A 280 12.96 -34.10 26.77
N ILE A 281 11.79 -34.43 26.22
CA ILE A 281 10.68 -33.47 26.07
C ILE A 281 10.25 -32.92 27.44
N ASP A 282 10.07 -33.78 28.44
CA ASP A 282 9.65 -33.39 29.81
C ASP A 282 10.72 -32.56 30.54
N GLU A 283 12.00 -32.76 30.20
CA GLU A 283 13.10 -31.90 30.66
C GLU A 283 13.06 -30.52 29.99
N LEU A 284 12.93 -30.47 28.67
CA LEU A 284 12.88 -29.22 27.92
C LEU A 284 11.62 -28.40 28.25
N ASP A 285 10.48 -29.03 28.55
CA ASP A 285 9.26 -28.35 29.01
C ASP A 285 9.53 -27.57 30.30
N ARG A 286 10.11 -28.24 31.30
CA ARG A 286 10.54 -27.64 32.57
C ARG A 286 11.62 -26.58 32.35
N GLU A 287 12.53 -26.80 31.42
CA GLU A 287 13.57 -25.82 31.10
C GLU A 287 13.02 -24.55 30.46
N CYS A 288 12.12 -24.64 29.47
CA CYS A 288 11.49 -23.49 28.80
C CYS A 288 10.54 -22.70 29.74
N ARG A 289 10.03 -23.34 30.79
CA ARG A 289 9.31 -22.66 31.89
C ARG A 289 10.26 -21.93 32.84
N ARG A 290 11.47 -22.46 33.06
CA ARG A 290 12.47 -21.94 34.02
C ARG A 290 13.36 -20.84 33.43
N ARG A 291 13.89 -21.08 32.23
CA ARG A 291 14.53 -20.08 31.36
C ARG A 291 13.42 -19.62 30.41
N PRO A 292 13.05 -18.34 30.33
CA PRO A 292 11.93 -17.88 29.51
C PRO A 292 12.25 -17.99 28.02
N VAL A 293 12.12 -19.21 27.51
CA VAL A 293 12.30 -19.62 26.11
C VAL A 293 10.90 -19.95 25.62
N PHE A 294 10.43 -19.20 24.62
CA PHE A 294 9.11 -19.45 24.03
C PHE A 294 9.08 -20.86 23.43
N MET A 295 7.97 -21.56 23.69
CA MET A 295 7.71 -22.91 23.21
C MET A 295 6.21 -23.10 22.93
N LEU A 296 5.93 -24.07 22.08
CA LEU A 296 4.59 -24.48 21.69
C LEU A 296 3.72 -24.96 22.89
N GLY A 297 4.33 -25.59 23.90
CA GLY A 297 3.61 -26.21 25.02
C GLY A 297 2.96 -27.55 24.66
N PRO A 298 2.61 -28.39 25.66
CA PRO A 298 2.29 -29.80 25.45
C PRO A 298 0.97 -30.02 24.69
N GLU A 299 -0.03 -29.16 24.85
CA GLU A 299 -1.34 -29.30 24.20
C GLU A 299 -1.22 -29.09 22.68
N LYS A 300 -0.61 -27.98 22.27
CA LYS A 300 -0.36 -27.66 20.86
C LYS A 300 0.67 -28.62 20.24
N ALA A 301 1.71 -29.00 20.98
CA ALA A 301 2.75 -29.93 20.49
C ALA A 301 2.23 -31.38 20.33
N SER A 302 1.31 -31.82 21.18
CA SER A 302 0.61 -33.10 21.00
C SER A 302 -0.20 -33.13 19.71
N ARG A 303 -0.94 -32.05 19.42
CA ARG A 303 -1.69 -31.91 18.16
C ARG A 303 -0.78 -31.83 16.94
N LEU A 304 0.33 -31.11 17.02
CA LEU A 304 1.36 -31.08 15.97
C LEU A 304 1.88 -32.51 15.66
N ALA A 305 2.22 -33.29 16.70
CA ALA A 305 2.67 -34.67 16.55
C ALA A 305 1.59 -35.59 15.94
N GLU A 306 0.31 -35.39 16.29
CA GLU A 306 -0.81 -36.10 15.67
C GLU A 306 -0.89 -35.83 14.15
N LEU A 307 -0.78 -34.56 13.74
CA LEU A 307 -0.79 -34.16 12.32
C LEU A 307 0.42 -34.74 11.56
N VAL A 308 1.61 -34.75 12.16
CA VAL A 308 2.80 -35.40 11.58
C VAL A 308 2.60 -36.91 11.45
N ARG A 309 2.05 -37.57 12.47
CA ARG A 309 1.76 -39.02 12.46
C ARG A 309 0.72 -39.41 11.42
N GLN A 310 -0.30 -38.57 11.20
CA GLN A 310 -1.33 -38.75 10.17
C GLN A 310 -0.77 -38.53 8.76
N LYS A 311 -0.03 -37.44 8.55
CA LYS A 311 0.54 -37.09 7.24
C LYS A 311 1.70 -37.99 6.83
N LYS A 312 2.46 -38.53 7.79
CA LYS A 312 3.70 -39.31 7.60
C LYS A 312 4.66 -38.61 6.61
N PRO A 313 5.03 -37.34 6.83
CA PRO A 313 5.81 -36.54 5.88
C PRO A 313 7.22 -37.11 5.63
N GLU A 314 7.79 -36.87 4.45
CA GLU A 314 9.18 -37.22 4.16
C GLU A 314 10.11 -36.03 4.40
N VAL A 315 9.63 -34.80 4.16
CA VAL A 315 10.34 -33.57 4.47
C VAL A 315 9.43 -32.65 5.28
N VAL A 316 9.83 -32.40 6.53
CA VAL A 316 9.26 -31.38 7.41
C VAL A 316 10.19 -30.17 7.43
N VAL A 317 9.65 -28.96 7.35
CA VAL A 317 10.39 -27.71 7.57
C VAL A 317 9.84 -27.01 8.82
N GLU A 318 10.69 -26.69 9.78
CA GLU A 318 10.35 -25.91 10.98
C GLU A 318 11.10 -24.57 10.93
N CYS A 319 10.37 -23.48 11.16
CA CYS A 319 10.92 -22.13 11.19
C CYS A 319 10.76 -21.58 12.60
N GLY A 320 11.86 -21.53 13.36
CA GLY A 320 11.88 -21.31 14.81
C GLY A 320 12.13 -22.63 15.56
N THR A 321 13.40 -22.97 15.82
CA THR A 321 13.76 -24.18 16.58
C THR A 321 13.76 -23.95 18.09
N ALA A 322 14.12 -22.73 18.52
CA ALA A 322 14.53 -22.42 19.89
C ALA A 322 15.56 -23.46 20.38
N ILE A 323 15.31 -24.11 21.53
CA ILE A 323 16.17 -25.18 22.07
C ILE A 323 15.76 -26.60 21.63
N GLY A 324 14.88 -26.71 20.62
CA GLY A 324 14.47 -27.95 19.98
C GLY A 324 13.18 -28.60 20.49
N TYR A 325 12.35 -27.90 21.27
CA TYR A 325 11.15 -28.48 21.89
C TYR A 325 10.17 -29.07 20.87
N SER A 326 9.59 -28.24 19.99
CA SER A 326 8.68 -28.67 18.92
C SER A 326 9.36 -29.66 17.96
N GLY A 327 10.62 -29.41 17.63
CA GLY A 327 11.44 -30.31 16.83
C GLY A 327 11.55 -31.73 17.39
N LEU A 328 11.59 -31.93 18.72
CA LEU A 328 11.57 -33.26 19.33
C LEU A 328 10.22 -33.97 19.14
N TRP A 329 9.11 -33.24 19.28
CA TRP A 329 7.76 -33.80 19.03
C TRP A 329 7.62 -34.27 17.58
N ILE A 330 8.13 -33.48 16.61
CA ILE A 330 8.16 -33.86 15.19
C ILE A 330 9.11 -35.05 14.97
N ALA A 331 10.38 -34.94 15.37
CA ALA A 331 11.41 -35.91 15.09
C ALA A 331 11.14 -37.29 15.72
N ARG A 332 10.44 -37.32 16.87
CA ARG A 332 9.90 -38.55 17.45
C ARG A 332 8.97 -39.28 16.50
N GLU A 333 8.00 -38.59 15.90
CA GLU A 333 7.00 -39.23 15.04
C GLU A 333 7.63 -39.68 13.72
N LEU A 334 8.62 -38.95 13.20
CA LEU A 334 9.46 -39.40 12.07
C LEU A 334 10.24 -40.68 12.43
N LYS A 335 10.87 -40.72 13.61
CA LYS A 335 11.57 -41.91 14.13
C LYS A 335 10.65 -43.11 14.34
N ARG A 336 9.43 -42.90 14.87
CA ARG A 336 8.39 -43.93 15.01
C ARG A 336 7.91 -44.45 13.65
N ALA A 337 7.81 -43.59 12.65
CA ALA A 337 7.47 -43.98 11.28
C ALA A 337 8.65 -44.62 10.52
N GLY A 338 9.86 -44.63 11.08
CA GLY A 338 11.09 -45.10 10.44
C GLY A 338 11.47 -44.31 9.18
N ARG A 339 10.89 -43.12 8.96
CA ARG A 339 11.00 -42.38 7.69
C ARG A 339 10.88 -40.87 7.85
N GLY A 340 11.41 -40.16 6.86
CA GLY A 340 11.34 -38.71 6.74
C GLY A 340 12.40 -37.98 7.55
N LYS A 341 12.50 -36.67 7.34
CA LYS A 341 13.47 -35.79 7.99
C LYS A 341 12.86 -34.42 8.32
N LEU A 342 13.32 -33.84 9.41
CA LEU A 342 13.08 -32.47 9.82
C LEU A 342 14.26 -31.59 9.39
N ILE A 343 13.96 -30.48 8.70
CA ILE A 343 14.88 -29.37 8.50
C ILE A 343 14.36 -28.24 9.38
N THR A 344 15.09 -27.91 10.46
CA THR A 344 14.69 -26.86 11.40
C THR A 344 15.63 -25.67 11.32
N ILE A 345 15.09 -24.46 11.39
CA ILE A 345 15.81 -23.21 11.16
C ILE A 345 15.77 -22.34 12.43
N GLU A 346 16.95 -21.97 12.93
CA GLU A 346 17.12 -21.11 14.10
C GLU A 346 18.04 -19.94 13.78
N ILE A 347 17.65 -18.74 14.20
CA ILE A 347 18.42 -17.52 13.93
C ILE A 347 19.55 -17.32 14.95
N ASP A 348 19.35 -17.74 16.20
CA ASP A 348 20.38 -17.65 17.25
C ASP A 348 21.32 -18.87 17.21
N PRO A 349 22.63 -18.68 16.94
CA PRO A 349 23.55 -19.80 16.85
C PRO A 349 23.66 -20.60 18.17
N GLN A 350 23.54 -19.97 19.34
CA GLN A 350 23.72 -20.66 20.63
C GLN A 350 22.53 -21.60 20.91
N ARG A 351 21.31 -21.14 20.64
CA ARG A 351 20.08 -21.95 20.69
C ARG A 351 20.13 -23.09 19.69
N ALA A 352 20.60 -22.83 18.46
CA ALA A 352 20.78 -23.88 17.47
C ALA A 352 21.75 -24.99 17.95
N HIS A 353 22.89 -24.63 18.55
CA HIS A 353 23.81 -25.60 19.17
C HIS A 353 23.18 -26.36 20.35
N GLU A 354 22.30 -25.72 21.12
CA GLU A 354 21.55 -26.35 22.21
C GLU A 354 20.52 -27.35 21.69
N ALA A 355 19.76 -26.98 20.65
CA ALA A 355 18.84 -27.88 19.95
C ALA A 355 19.56 -29.11 19.38
N VAL A 356 20.73 -28.93 18.73
CA VAL A 356 21.56 -30.05 18.23
C VAL A 356 21.91 -31.02 19.37
N ARG A 357 22.36 -30.52 20.53
CA ARG A 357 22.64 -31.39 21.69
C ARG A 357 21.39 -32.12 22.17
N ASN A 358 20.24 -31.45 22.22
CA ASN A 358 18.99 -32.07 22.65
C ASN A 358 18.49 -33.16 21.67
N PHE A 359 18.63 -32.95 20.36
CA PHE A 359 18.35 -33.97 19.34
C PHE A 359 19.31 -35.18 19.41
N GLN A 360 20.58 -34.95 19.77
CA GLN A 360 21.56 -36.02 20.03
C GLN A 360 21.18 -36.82 21.28
N ARG A 361 20.88 -36.14 22.41
CA ARG A 361 20.48 -36.75 23.68
C ARG A 361 19.21 -37.62 23.56
N ALA A 362 18.23 -37.17 22.79
CA ALA A 362 17.02 -37.93 22.48
C ALA A 362 17.22 -39.06 21.45
N GLY A 363 18.42 -39.20 20.88
CA GLY A 363 18.71 -40.20 19.85
C GLY A 363 17.87 -40.01 18.57
N VAL A 364 17.56 -38.76 18.21
CA VAL A 364 16.81 -38.40 16.98
C VAL A 364 17.64 -37.63 15.96
N ALA A 365 18.92 -37.35 16.24
CA ALA A 365 19.79 -36.55 15.36
C ALA A 365 19.86 -37.04 13.90
N GLY A 366 19.74 -38.36 13.64
CA GLY A 366 19.66 -38.91 12.28
C GLY A 366 18.42 -38.49 11.47
N TYR A 367 17.40 -37.95 12.13
CA TYR A 367 16.15 -37.44 11.53
C TYR A 367 16.11 -35.91 11.43
N VAL A 368 17.11 -35.18 11.94
CA VAL A 368 17.06 -33.71 12.07
C VAL A 368 18.29 -33.03 11.47
N THR A 369 18.05 -32.05 10.60
CA THR A 369 19.05 -31.11 10.09
C THR A 369 18.76 -29.73 10.65
N VAL A 370 19.66 -29.19 11.46
CA VAL A 370 19.56 -27.81 11.98
C VAL A 370 20.28 -26.86 11.01
N ARG A 371 19.60 -25.78 10.62
CA ARG A 371 20.16 -24.69 9.79
C ARG A 371 20.21 -23.41 10.63
N VAL A 372 21.39 -22.82 10.74
CA VAL A 372 21.57 -21.53 11.44
C VAL A 372 21.36 -20.40 10.46
N GLY A 373 20.46 -19.46 10.75
CA GLY A 373 20.23 -18.26 9.95
C GLY A 373 18.79 -17.75 9.99
N ASP A 374 18.55 -16.64 9.29
CA ASP A 374 17.21 -16.07 9.11
C ASP A 374 16.33 -17.00 8.26
N ALA A 375 15.20 -17.44 8.82
CA ALA A 375 14.24 -18.32 8.14
C ALA A 375 13.76 -17.75 6.79
N ARG A 376 13.65 -16.43 6.63
CA ARG A 376 13.25 -15.78 5.37
C ARG A 376 14.30 -15.91 4.26
N VAL A 377 15.55 -16.19 4.62
CA VAL A 377 16.67 -16.44 3.71
C VAL A 377 16.82 -17.95 3.49
N VAL A 378 16.98 -18.70 4.58
CA VAL A 378 17.21 -20.16 4.54
C VAL A 378 16.06 -20.89 3.84
N ALA A 379 14.80 -20.51 4.07
CA ALA A 379 13.65 -21.11 3.40
C ALA A 379 13.72 -20.99 1.86
N LYS A 380 14.32 -19.91 1.33
CA LYS A 380 14.49 -19.70 -0.12
C LYS A 380 15.50 -20.70 -0.71
N GLU A 381 16.55 -21.02 0.04
CA GLU A 381 17.61 -21.96 -0.35
C GLU A 381 17.19 -23.43 -0.28
N LEU A 382 16.16 -23.78 0.52
CA LEU A 382 15.71 -25.16 0.65
C LEU A 382 15.23 -25.72 -0.69
N ALA A 383 15.71 -26.92 -1.04
CA ALA A 383 15.15 -27.70 -2.13
C ALA A 383 13.78 -28.28 -1.73
N GLY A 384 12.83 -28.24 -2.67
CA GLY A 384 11.62 -29.06 -2.57
C GLY A 384 11.89 -30.53 -2.95
N PRO A 385 10.92 -31.43 -2.78
CA PRO A 385 9.57 -31.15 -2.29
C PRO A 385 9.43 -31.22 -0.75
N VAL A 386 8.52 -30.44 -0.18
CA VAL A 386 8.20 -30.34 1.26
C VAL A 386 6.79 -30.85 1.53
N ASP A 387 6.61 -31.68 2.56
CA ASP A 387 5.31 -32.30 2.92
C ASP A 387 4.62 -31.64 4.11
N PHE A 388 5.39 -31.00 4.98
CA PHE A 388 4.90 -30.45 6.23
C PHE A 388 5.71 -29.20 6.59
N VAL A 389 5.04 -28.16 7.09
CA VAL A 389 5.69 -26.95 7.62
C VAL A 389 5.15 -26.62 9.00
N LEU A 390 6.04 -26.27 9.92
CA LEU A 390 5.71 -25.52 11.14
C LEU A 390 6.28 -24.10 11.02
N LEU A 391 5.41 -23.10 11.16
CA LEU A 391 5.77 -21.70 11.35
C LEU A 391 5.60 -21.36 12.84
N ASP A 392 6.72 -21.22 13.56
CA ASP A 392 6.78 -20.84 14.98
C ASP A 392 7.94 -19.83 15.20
N CYS A 393 7.95 -18.79 14.37
CA CYS A 393 8.95 -17.72 14.38
C CYS A 393 8.36 -16.39 14.89
N GLY A 394 9.07 -15.26 14.71
CA GLY A 394 8.46 -13.94 14.93
C GLY A 394 7.27 -13.72 13.98
N TYR A 395 6.15 -13.16 14.49
CA TYR A 395 4.84 -13.13 13.82
C TYR A 395 4.89 -12.51 12.41
N GLU A 396 5.68 -11.45 12.25
CA GLU A 396 5.90 -10.73 11.00
C GLU A 396 6.58 -11.58 9.90
N ASN A 397 7.18 -12.71 10.25
CA ASN A 397 7.95 -13.55 9.32
C ASN A 397 7.12 -14.68 8.70
N TYR A 398 5.90 -14.96 9.20
CA TYR A 398 5.08 -16.10 8.74
C TYR A 398 4.75 -15.98 7.24
N TYR A 399 4.36 -14.79 6.80
CA TYR A 399 4.03 -14.51 5.39
C TYR A 399 5.26 -14.64 4.45
N PRO A 400 6.39 -13.94 4.66
CA PRO A 400 7.54 -14.07 3.78
C PRO A 400 8.20 -15.45 3.81
N VAL A 401 8.14 -16.18 4.94
CA VAL A 401 8.61 -17.57 5.03
C VAL A 401 7.67 -18.51 4.25
N PHE A 402 6.35 -18.37 4.40
CA PHE A 402 5.40 -19.16 3.62
C PHE A 402 5.58 -18.95 2.11
N LEU A 403 5.70 -17.70 1.64
CA LEU A 403 5.96 -17.40 0.22
C LEU A 403 7.28 -18.02 -0.29
N ALA A 404 8.32 -18.09 0.56
CA ALA A 404 9.60 -18.72 0.21
C ALA A 404 9.51 -20.26 0.10
N LEU A 405 8.50 -20.87 0.72
CA LEU A 405 8.23 -22.31 0.73
C LEU A 405 7.12 -22.74 -0.24
N GLU A 406 6.17 -21.87 -0.59
CA GLU A 406 4.92 -22.23 -1.27
C GLU A 406 5.13 -23.07 -2.54
N SER A 407 6.05 -22.65 -3.41
CA SER A 407 6.38 -23.37 -4.67
C SER A 407 7.11 -24.71 -4.47
N LYS A 408 7.50 -25.04 -3.24
CA LYS A 408 8.16 -26.29 -2.85
C LYS A 408 7.22 -27.25 -2.12
N LEU A 409 6.03 -26.80 -1.72
CA LEU A 409 5.05 -27.62 -1.02
C LEU A 409 4.43 -28.66 -1.98
N ARG A 410 4.34 -29.92 -1.54
CA ARG A 410 3.62 -30.94 -2.31
C ARG A 410 2.10 -30.67 -2.27
N PRO A 411 1.39 -31.08 -3.34
CA PRO A 411 0.02 -31.57 -3.21
C PRO A 411 -0.20 -32.40 -1.93
N GLY A 412 -1.19 -32.01 -1.13
CA GLY A 412 -1.52 -32.62 0.16
C GLY A 412 -0.59 -32.24 1.31
N ALA A 413 0.34 -31.29 1.17
CA ALA A 413 1.20 -30.85 2.27
C ALA A 413 0.40 -30.13 3.37
N ILE A 414 0.87 -30.21 4.61
CA ILE A 414 0.22 -29.55 5.76
C ILE A 414 1.12 -28.40 6.24
N VAL A 415 0.55 -27.21 6.40
CA VAL A 415 1.22 -26.08 7.04
C VAL A 415 0.50 -25.78 8.35
N VAL A 416 1.26 -25.76 9.44
CA VAL A 416 0.80 -25.37 10.77
C VAL A 416 1.48 -24.04 11.12
N ALA A 417 0.68 -23.03 11.44
CA ALA A 417 1.17 -21.77 11.97
C ALA A 417 0.73 -21.61 13.43
N ASP A 418 1.69 -21.37 14.32
CA ASP A 418 1.41 -21.16 15.73
C ASP A 418 1.02 -19.71 16.06
N ASN A 419 0.62 -19.46 17.32
CA ASN A 419 0.37 -18.13 17.88
C ASN A 419 -0.71 -17.33 17.15
N VAL A 420 -1.68 -17.99 16.52
CA VAL A 420 -2.76 -17.33 15.77
C VAL A 420 -3.78 -16.71 16.72
N GLY A 421 -3.95 -17.25 17.92
CA GLY A 421 -4.80 -16.66 18.96
C GLY A 421 -4.19 -15.38 19.54
N LEU A 422 -2.87 -15.36 19.74
CA LEU A 422 -2.14 -14.23 20.33
C LEU A 422 -1.68 -13.18 19.31
N GLY A 423 -1.31 -13.60 18.09
CA GLY A 423 -0.58 -12.83 17.10
C GLY A 423 -1.31 -12.59 15.77
N SER A 424 -2.57 -13.01 15.62
CA SER A 424 -3.35 -12.89 14.35
C SER A 424 -3.32 -11.50 13.70
N GLY A 425 -3.24 -10.43 14.49
CA GLY A 425 -3.09 -9.06 13.97
C GLY A 425 -1.76 -8.81 13.26
N ALA A 426 -0.66 -9.40 13.74
CA ALA A 426 0.68 -9.23 13.18
C ALA A 426 0.98 -10.19 12.01
N MET A 427 0.31 -11.34 11.96
CA MET A 427 0.43 -12.32 10.86
C MET A 427 -0.78 -12.29 9.89
N SER A 428 -1.48 -11.16 9.81
CA SER A 428 -2.78 -11.03 9.12
C SER A 428 -2.71 -11.44 7.65
N ASP A 429 -1.57 -11.17 7.00
CA ASP A 429 -1.38 -11.33 5.55
C ASP A 429 -1.17 -12.81 5.19
N TYR A 430 -0.45 -13.54 6.06
CA TYR A 430 -0.38 -15.00 6.03
C TYR A 430 -1.78 -15.62 6.15
N LEU A 431 -2.55 -15.23 7.18
CA LEU A 431 -3.88 -15.78 7.43
C LEU A 431 -4.84 -15.49 6.26
N LYS A 432 -4.79 -14.30 5.67
CA LYS A 432 -5.58 -13.94 4.48
C LYS A 432 -5.18 -14.76 3.26
N LEU A 433 -3.88 -14.96 3.02
CA LEU A 433 -3.41 -15.80 1.93
C LEU A 433 -3.91 -17.24 2.09
N VAL A 434 -3.61 -17.90 3.21
CA VAL A 434 -3.93 -19.32 3.36
C VAL A 434 -5.42 -19.60 3.42
N ARG A 435 -6.22 -18.75 4.08
CA ARG A 435 -7.69 -18.90 4.15
C ARG A 435 -8.41 -18.54 2.85
N SER A 436 -7.79 -17.79 1.92
CA SER A 436 -8.39 -17.46 0.62
C SER A 436 -7.92 -18.35 -0.53
N LYS A 437 -6.81 -19.08 -0.36
CA LYS A 437 -6.19 -19.90 -1.42
C LYS A 437 -6.25 -21.41 -1.14
N TYR A 438 -6.31 -21.81 0.14
CA TYR A 438 -6.18 -23.21 0.56
C TYR A 438 -7.25 -23.59 1.58
N ARG A 439 -7.43 -24.90 1.78
CA ARG A 439 -8.30 -25.41 2.84
C ARG A 439 -7.63 -25.21 4.19
N SER A 440 -8.01 -24.13 4.88
CA SER A 440 -7.42 -23.70 6.15
C SER A 440 -8.45 -23.62 7.27
N ARG A 441 -8.03 -23.91 8.51
CA ARG A 441 -8.86 -23.78 9.72
C ARG A 441 -8.05 -23.33 10.93
N THR A 442 -8.68 -22.54 11.80
CA THR A 442 -8.16 -22.21 13.12
C THR A 442 -8.55 -23.29 14.14
N GLU A 443 -7.60 -23.84 14.87
CA GLU A 443 -7.83 -24.74 16.01
C GLU A 443 -7.46 -24.01 17.31
N PRO A 444 -8.40 -23.73 18.23
CA PRO A 444 -8.13 -23.05 19.50
C PRO A 444 -7.67 -24.03 20.59
N PHE A 445 -6.81 -23.56 21.49
CA PHE A 445 -6.27 -24.32 22.62
C PHE A 445 -6.33 -23.50 23.91
N GLU A 446 -6.76 -24.13 25.01
CA GLU A 446 -6.34 -23.72 26.35
C GLU A 446 -4.90 -24.22 26.52
N VAL A 447 -3.99 -23.38 27.03
CA VAL A 447 -2.56 -23.71 27.17
C VAL A 447 -2.07 -23.34 28.56
N ASP A 448 -1.30 -24.23 29.19
CA ASP A 448 -0.58 -23.89 30.43
C ASP A 448 0.84 -23.40 30.10
N LEU A 449 0.96 -22.12 29.75
CA LEU A 449 2.25 -21.46 29.51
C LEU A 449 2.43 -20.22 30.41
N PRO A 450 3.67 -19.84 30.79
CA PRO A 450 3.90 -18.66 31.64
C PRO A 450 3.40 -17.34 31.05
N TRP A 451 3.29 -17.24 29.72
CA TRP A 451 2.91 -16.04 28.97
C TRP A 451 1.49 -16.08 28.38
N ALA A 452 0.82 -17.24 28.38
CA ALA A 452 -0.49 -17.40 27.74
C ALA A 452 -1.35 -18.45 28.45
N ARG A 453 -2.67 -18.21 28.48
CA ARG A 453 -3.68 -19.18 28.93
C ARG A 453 -4.53 -19.75 27.80
N ARG A 454 -4.58 -19.03 26.68
CA ARG A 454 -5.32 -19.38 25.46
C ARG A 454 -4.52 -18.97 24.25
N ASP A 455 -4.58 -19.78 23.21
CA ASP A 455 -4.00 -19.49 21.91
C ASP A 455 -4.71 -20.31 20.81
N ALA A 456 -4.22 -20.25 19.57
CA ALA A 456 -4.70 -21.06 18.46
C ALA A 456 -3.59 -21.37 17.45
N MET A 457 -3.73 -22.47 16.72
CA MET A 457 -2.93 -22.76 15.52
C MET A 457 -3.80 -22.66 14.26
N GLU A 458 -3.26 -22.17 13.16
CA GLU A 458 -3.89 -22.28 11.83
C GLU A 458 -3.33 -23.53 11.14
N VAL A 459 -4.21 -24.46 10.77
CA VAL A 459 -3.86 -25.70 10.04
C VAL A 459 -4.38 -25.59 8.60
N THR A 460 -3.44 -25.47 7.67
CA THR A 460 -3.68 -25.35 6.23
C THR A 460 -3.31 -26.65 5.52
N VAL A 461 -4.14 -27.11 4.59
CA VAL A 461 -3.81 -28.21 3.65
C VAL A 461 -3.63 -27.63 2.26
N ILE A 462 -2.45 -27.83 1.69
CA ILE A 462 -2.13 -27.55 0.29
C ILE A 462 -2.79 -28.64 -0.57
N GLU A 463 -3.58 -28.29 -1.56
CA GLU A 463 -4.28 -29.26 -2.40
C GLU A 463 -3.54 -29.51 -3.72
N PRO A 464 -3.71 -30.67 -4.38
CA PRO A 464 -3.18 -30.90 -5.72
C PRO A 464 -3.75 -29.89 -6.72
N ALA A 465 -2.90 -29.35 -7.59
CA ALA A 465 -3.36 -28.83 -8.86
C ALA A 465 -3.93 -30.01 -9.66
N THR A 466 -5.26 -30.13 -9.69
CA THR A 466 -5.95 -31.23 -10.38
C THR A 466 -5.73 -31.11 -11.89
N THR A 467 -5.30 -32.21 -12.51
CA THR A 467 -5.31 -32.36 -13.97
C THR A 467 -6.75 -32.34 -14.44
N ALA A 468 -7.20 -31.20 -14.97
CA ALA A 468 -8.53 -31.05 -15.53
C ALA A 468 -8.70 -32.01 -16.72
N SER A 469 -9.80 -32.77 -16.70
CA SER A 469 -10.26 -33.52 -17.88
C SER A 469 -10.60 -32.56 -19.02
N SER A 470 -10.59 -33.08 -20.25
CA SER A 470 -10.81 -32.35 -21.51
C SER A 470 -12.25 -31.85 -21.70
N ALA A 471 -12.72 -30.99 -20.80
CA ALA A 471 -13.95 -30.22 -20.92
C ALA A 471 -13.66 -28.80 -20.40
N ALA A 472 -13.39 -27.89 -21.35
CA ALA A 472 -13.09 -26.46 -21.19
C ALA A 472 -13.24 -25.89 -19.76
N THR A 473 -12.20 -26.06 -18.93
CA THR A 473 -12.16 -25.42 -17.61
C THR A 473 -11.94 -23.92 -17.76
N ALA A 474 -13.06 -23.18 -17.76
CA ALA A 474 -13.06 -21.81 -17.27
C ALA A 474 -12.36 -21.78 -15.91
N ALA A 475 -11.51 -20.78 -15.69
CA ALA A 475 -10.88 -20.57 -14.39
C ALA A 475 -11.96 -20.46 -13.30
N SER A 476 -11.68 -20.95 -12.08
CA SER A 476 -12.33 -20.41 -10.89
C SER A 476 -12.25 -18.89 -11.01
N PRO A 477 -13.39 -18.16 -10.96
CA PRO A 477 -13.44 -16.81 -11.50
C PRO A 477 -12.36 -15.96 -10.84
N PRO A 478 -11.60 -15.15 -11.60
CA PRO A 478 -10.64 -14.24 -11.00
C PRO A 478 -11.40 -13.43 -9.94
N ARG A 479 -10.85 -13.38 -8.72
CA ARG A 479 -11.44 -12.65 -7.58
C ARG A 479 -11.94 -11.31 -8.12
N PRO A 480 -13.26 -11.05 -8.12
CA PRO A 480 -13.86 -10.08 -9.03
C PRO A 480 -13.16 -8.74 -8.84
N LYS A 481 -12.54 -8.27 -9.92
CA LYS A 481 -11.75 -7.05 -9.86
C LYS A 481 -12.67 -5.91 -9.46
N THR A 482 -12.21 -5.07 -8.54
CA THR A 482 -12.99 -3.91 -8.12
C THR A 482 -13.18 -3.00 -9.33
N ALA A 483 -14.42 -2.90 -9.81
CA ALA A 483 -14.76 -1.98 -10.89
C ALA A 483 -14.61 -0.53 -10.39
N VAL A 484 -13.76 0.25 -11.06
CA VAL A 484 -13.46 1.63 -10.62
C VAL A 484 -13.71 2.67 -11.71
N ILE A 485 -14.01 3.89 -11.27
CA ILE A 485 -13.90 5.11 -12.07
C ILE A 485 -12.81 5.96 -11.41
N LEU A 486 -11.89 6.51 -12.20
CA LEU A 486 -10.94 7.53 -11.73
C LEU A 486 -11.41 8.92 -12.22
N ASP A 487 -11.62 9.85 -11.29
CA ASP A 487 -11.90 11.27 -11.55
C ASP A 487 -10.68 12.07 -11.06
N THR A 488 -9.95 12.73 -11.98
CA THR A 488 -8.57 13.19 -11.78
C THR A 488 -8.30 14.51 -12.48
N ASP A 489 -7.62 15.43 -11.79
CA ASP A 489 -7.16 16.70 -12.36
C ASP A 489 -5.69 16.65 -12.83
N ILE A 490 -5.28 15.48 -13.32
CA ILE A 490 -3.98 15.20 -13.95
C ILE A 490 -3.47 16.32 -14.86
N GLY A 491 -2.20 16.68 -14.66
CA GLY A 491 -1.52 17.68 -15.48
C GLY A 491 -1.24 19.01 -14.78
N ASP A 492 -1.74 19.22 -13.56
CA ASP A 492 -1.33 20.34 -12.71
C ASP A 492 -0.21 19.91 -11.76
N ASP A 493 -0.50 19.07 -10.75
CA ASP A 493 0.54 18.28 -10.09
C ASP A 493 0.89 17.05 -10.96
N ILE A 494 1.83 16.23 -10.48
CA ILE A 494 2.34 15.06 -11.19
C ILE A 494 1.89 13.75 -10.56
N ASP A 495 1.46 13.76 -9.30
CA ASP A 495 1.11 12.54 -8.58
C ASP A 495 -0.20 11.89 -9.06
N ASP A 496 -1.11 12.61 -9.73
CA ASP A 496 -2.16 11.97 -10.53
C ASP A 496 -1.59 11.00 -11.57
N THR A 497 -0.43 11.34 -12.15
CA THR A 497 0.23 10.53 -13.19
C THR A 497 0.84 9.29 -12.57
N TRP A 498 1.37 9.41 -11.34
CA TRP A 498 1.78 8.27 -10.52
C TRP A 498 0.59 7.39 -10.12
N ALA A 499 -0.55 8.00 -9.74
CA ALA A 499 -1.77 7.31 -9.33
C ALA A 499 -2.45 6.58 -10.50
N LEU A 500 -2.57 7.18 -11.68
CA LEU A 500 -3.06 6.51 -12.89
C LEU A 500 -2.12 5.37 -13.30
N THR A 501 -0.80 5.55 -13.19
CA THR A 501 0.16 4.48 -13.48
C THR A 501 0.01 3.31 -12.50
N LEU A 502 -0.10 3.60 -11.19
CA LEU A 502 -0.37 2.60 -10.15
C LEU A 502 -1.70 1.88 -10.39
N LEU A 503 -2.76 2.61 -10.75
CA LEU A 503 -4.07 2.06 -11.05
C LEU A 503 -4.00 1.06 -12.22
N LEU A 504 -3.32 1.43 -13.31
CA LEU A 504 -3.17 0.59 -14.49
C LEU A 504 -2.32 -0.66 -14.22
N LYS A 505 -1.40 -0.60 -13.26
CA LYS A 505 -0.56 -1.73 -12.81
C LYS A 505 -1.10 -2.51 -11.60
N SER A 506 -2.27 -2.15 -11.05
CA SER A 506 -2.92 -2.87 -9.96
C SER A 506 -3.90 -3.92 -10.51
N PRO A 507 -3.55 -5.22 -10.52
CA PRO A 507 -4.40 -6.27 -11.11
C PRO A 507 -5.73 -6.47 -10.37
N GLU A 508 -5.85 -5.98 -9.14
CA GLU A 508 -7.05 -6.01 -8.30
C GLU A 508 -8.14 -5.04 -8.77
N LEU A 509 -7.78 -4.04 -9.59
CA LEU A 509 -8.66 -2.97 -10.06
C LEU A 509 -9.02 -3.15 -11.54
N ASP A 510 -10.22 -2.73 -11.89
CA ASP A 510 -10.78 -2.79 -13.24
C ASP A 510 -11.34 -1.42 -13.62
N PRO A 511 -10.51 -0.53 -14.23
CA PRO A 511 -10.94 0.81 -14.60
C PRO A 511 -11.99 0.77 -15.70
N LYS A 512 -13.21 1.19 -15.38
CA LYS A 512 -14.35 1.27 -16.30
C LYS A 512 -14.45 2.62 -17.02
N LEU A 513 -13.80 3.65 -16.47
CA LEU A 513 -13.76 5.01 -17.00
C LEU A 513 -12.64 5.78 -16.30
N VAL A 514 -11.91 6.63 -17.03
CA VAL A 514 -11.06 7.69 -16.46
C VAL A 514 -11.60 9.03 -16.94
N VAL A 515 -11.80 9.99 -16.04
CA VAL A 515 -12.40 11.30 -16.35
C VAL A 515 -11.45 12.41 -15.93
N SER A 516 -11.22 13.36 -16.84
CA SER A 516 -10.54 14.60 -16.49
C SER A 516 -11.46 15.52 -15.70
N ASP A 517 -11.01 15.95 -14.53
CA ASP A 517 -11.71 16.90 -13.66
C ASP A 517 -11.00 18.26 -13.62
N SER A 518 -11.78 19.32 -13.43
CA SER A 518 -11.34 20.71 -13.21
C SER A 518 -10.44 21.34 -14.30
N GLY A 519 -10.30 22.67 -14.27
CA GLY A 519 -9.36 23.39 -15.15
C GLY A 519 -9.68 23.23 -16.64
N ASP A 520 -8.65 22.94 -17.46
CA ASP A 520 -8.81 22.59 -18.89
C ASP A 520 -8.89 21.07 -19.08
N THR A 521 -10.09 20.54 -18.94
CA THR A 521 -10.37 19.10 -19.01
C THR A 521 -10.05 18.47 -20.37
N GLU A 522 -9.96 19.24 -21.47
CA GLU A 522 -9.54 18.71 -22.76
C GLU A 522 -8.02 18.51 -22.81
N TYR A 523 -7.22 19.44 -22.25
CA TYR A 523 -5.78 19.25 -22.04
C TYR A 523 -5.51 18.01 -21.15
N ARG A 524 -6.19 17.90 -20.01
CA ARG A 524 -6.01 16.75 -19.09
C ARG A 524 -6.37 15.42 -19.75
N ALA A 525 -7.48 15.37 -20.49
CA ALA A 525 -7.90 14.18 -21.23
C ALA A 525 -6.85 13.73 -22.26
N LYS A 526 -6.05 14.64 -22.86
CA LYS A 526 -4.95 14.25 -23.76
C LYS A 526 -3.87 13.45 -23.02
N ILE A 527 -3.54 13.83 -21.79
CA ILE A 527 -2.55 13.13 -20.96
C ILE A 527 -3.06 11.72 -20.64
N ILE A 528 -4.32 11.62 -20.19
CA ILE A 528 -5.00 10.34 -19.93
C ILE A 528 -4.95 9.45 -21.17
N CYS A 529 -5.41 9.95 -22.32
CA CYS A 529 -5.44 9.19 -23.58
C CYS A 529 -4.05 8.71 -23.99
N ARG A 530 -3.02 9.57 -23.93
CA ARG A 530 -1.65 9.21 -24.30
C ARG A 530 -1.03 8.19 -23.33
N LEU A 531 -1.30 8.27 -22.03
CA LEU A 531 -0.87 7.26 -21.06
C LEU A 531 -1.57 5.91 -21.29
N LEU A 532 -2.87 5.91 -21.60
CA LEU A 532 -3.61 4.68 -21.92
C LEU A 532 -3.15 4.03 -23.24
N GLU A 533 -2.75 4.83 -24.25
CA GLU A 533 -2.08 4.32 -25.45
C GLU A 533 -0.75 3.64 -25.13
N VAL A 534 0.13 4.30 -24.35
CA VAL A 534 1.43 3.73 -23.94
C VAL A 534 1.24 2.45 -23.11
N ALA A 535 0.24 2.44 -22.22
CA ALA A 535 -0.15 1.27 -21.43
C ALA A 535 -0.80 0.14 -22.25
N LYS A 536 -1.13 0.38 -23.53
CA LYS A 536 -1.96 -0.50 -24.38
C LYS A 536 -3.32 -0.84 -23.74
N ARG A 537 -3.89 0.12 -23.01
CA ARG A 537 -5.17 0.03 -22.29
C ARG A 537 -6.24 0.97 -22.85
N THR A 538 -6.29 1.05 -24.19
CA THR A 538 -7.26 1.86 -24.93
C THR A 538 -8.68 1.26 -24.94
N ASP A 539 -8.86 0.09 -24.31
CA ASP A 539 -10.15 -0.48 -23.92
C ASP A 539 -10.86 0.37 -22.86
N ILE A 540 -10.11 1.13 -22.05
CA ILE A 540 -10.65 2.03 -21.03
C ILE A 540 -11.21 3.30 -21.70
N PRO A 541 -12.52 3.61 -21.55
CA PRO A 541 -13.08 4.88 -22.02
C PRO A 541 -12.54 6.08 -21.24
N VAL A 542 -12.44 7.23 -21.91
CA VAL A 542 -12.03 8.50 -21.32
C VAL A 542 -13.19 9.49 -21.33
N GLY A 543 -13.48 10.14 -20.21
CA GLY A 543 -14.43 11.24 -20.10
C GLY A 543 -13.73 12.60 -20.09
N VAL A 544 -14.22 13.54 -20.90
CA VAL A 544 -13.86 14.96 -20.79
C VAL A 544 -14.85 15.61 -19.82
N GLY A 545 -14.39 15.96 -18.62
CA GLY A 545 -15.23 16.58 -17.59
C GLY A 545 -15.52 18.06 -17.82
N LEU A 546 -16.05 18.72 -16.80
CA LEU A 546 -16.46 20.12 -16.86
C LEU A 546 -15.26 21.07 -17.01
N ARG A 547 -15.15 21.67 -18.20
CA ARG A 547 -14.12 22.68 -18.49
C ARG A 547 -14.43 23.98 -17.73
N GLN A 548 -13.53 24.36 -16.84
CA GLN A 548 -13.60 25.60 -16.06
C GLN A 548 -12.64 26.67 -16.57
N LYS A 549 -11.54 26.26 -17.22
CA LYS A 549 -10.48 27.13 -17.74
C LYS A 549 -10.04 26.66 -19.14
N THR A 550 -9.33 27.54 -19.84
CA THR A 550 -8.69 27.25 -21.13
C THR A 550 -7.18 27.39 -20.99
N GLY A 551 -6.40 26.41 -21.44
CA GLY A 551 -4.95 26.45 -21.42
C GLY A 551 -4.29 25.07 -21.34
N GLY A 552 -2.98 25.07 -21.14
CA GLY A 552 -2.22 23.88 -20.74
C GLY A 552 -1.79 23.97 -19.28
N GLY A 553 -1.46 22.83 -18.68
CA GLY A 553 -0.81 22.73 -17.37
C GLY A 553 0.68 22.40 -17.48
N ARG A 554 1.27 21.94 -16.38
CA ARG A 554 2.72 21.70 -16.26
C ARG A 554 3.26 20.56 -17.13
N GLN A 555 2.37 19.72 -17.68
CA GLN A 555 2.69 18.62 -18.60
C GLN A 555 2.33 18.94 -20.06
N ALA A 556 1.93 20.18 -20.39
CA ALA A 556 1.48 20.58 -21.73
C ALA A 556 2.49 20.29 -22.86
N ALA A 557 3.79 20.39 -22.59
CA ALA A 557 4.84 20.08 -23.56
C ALA A 557 4.78 18.61 -24.04
N TRP A 558 4.36 17.67 -23.18
CA TRP A 558 4.27 16.25 -23.52
C TRP A 558 3.08 15.95 -24.45
N VAL A 559 2.00 16.74 -24.39
CA VAL A 559 0.77 16.52 -25.19
C VAL A 559 0.49 17.60 -26.23
N LYS A 560 1.47 18.47 -26.52
CA LYS A 560 1.31 19.63 -27.42
C LYS A 560 0.77 19.23 -28.81
N ASP A 561 1.35 18.20 -29.42
CA ASP A 561 1.01 17.68 -30.76
C ASP A 561 -0.01 16.52 -30.72
N TYR A 562 -0.53 16.21 -29.52
CA TYR A 562 -1.48 15.12 -29.32
C TYR A 562 -2.91 15.65 -29.49
N HIS A 563 -3.73 14.92 -30.24
CA HIS A 563 -5.11 15.28 -30.57
C HIS A 563 -6.06 14.16 -30.14
N LEU A 564 -7.08 14.46 -29.33
CA LEU A 564 -8.06 13.47 -28.87
C LEU A 564 -8.76 12.72 -30.02
N ALA A 565 -8.90 13.33 -31.19
CA ALA A 565 -9.47 12.70 -32.37
C ALA A 565 -8.60 11.57 -32.97
N ARG A 566 -7.36 11.40 -32.50
CA ARG A 566 -6.46 10.28 -32.85
C ARG A 566 -6.47 9.15 -31.81
N TYR A 567 -7.05 9.35 -30.62
CA TYR A 567 -7.13 8.28 -29.62
C TYR A 567 -7.97 7.12 -30.17
N PRO A 568 -7.46 5.88 -30.17
CA PRO A 568 -8.18 4.74 -30.75
C PRO A 568 -9.29 4.21 -29.84
N GLY A 569 -9.26 4.57 -28.55
CA GLY A 569 -10.30 4.22 -27.58
C GLY A 569 -11.48 5.20 -27.59
N LYS A 570 -12.46 4.96 -26.71
CA LYS A 570 -13.68 5.77 -26.66
C LYS A 570 -13.50 7.05 -25.84
N VAL A 571 -13.69 8.22 -26.46
CA VAL A 571 -13.75 9.52 -25.75
C VAL A 571 -15.20 10.01 -25.62
N HIS A 572 -15.65 10.21 -24.39
CA HIS A 572 -16.92 10.86 -24.06
C HIS A 572 -16.72 12.37 -23.87
N ARG A 573 -17.35 13.18 -24.73
CA ARG A 573 -17.33 14.67 -24.59
C ARG A 573 -18.15 15.18 -23.40
N ASP A 574 -19.08 14.37 -22.90
CA ASP A 574 -19.80 14.58 -21.64
C ASP A 574 -19.30 13.55 -20.61
N GLY A 575 -18.21 13.88 -19.94
CA GLY A 575 -17.58 13.05 -18.90
C GLY A 575 -18.51 12.85 -17.69
N VAL A 576 -19.23 13.90 -17.27
CA VAL A 576 -20.20 13.83 -16.16
C VAL A 576 -21.30 12.80 -16.44
N GLY A 577 -21.93 12.85 -17.62
CA GLY A 577 -22.91 11.82 -17.98
C GLY A 577 -22.27 10.43 -18.20
N ALA A 578 -20.98 10.34 -18.53
CA ALA A 578 -20.28 9.06 -18.58
C ALA A 578 -20.12 8.46 -17.18
N ILE A 579 -19.78 9.25 -16.15
CA ILE A 579 -19.77 8.82 -14.74
C ILE A 579 -21.15 8.27 -14.35
N ILE A 580 -22.22 9.02 -14.61
CA ILE A 580 -23.60 8.60 -14.27
C ILE A 580 -23.96 7.27 -14.92
N ARG A 581 -23.74 7.13 -16.25
CA ARG A 581 -24.03 5.90 -16.99
C ARG A 581 -23.19 4.73 -16.45
N THR A 582 -21.88 4.88 -16.32
CA THR A 582 -21.00 3.81 -15.82
C THR A 582 -21.37 3.34 -14.40
N ILE A 583 -21.85 4.24 -13.52
CA ILE A 583 -22.34 3.85 -12.18
C ILE A 583 -23.70 3.14 -12.24
N LEU A 584 -24.65 3.64 -13.02
CA LEU A 584 -26.01 3.07 -13.06
C LEU A 584 -26.09 1.76 -13.85
N ASP A 585 -25.37 1.66 -14.97
CA ASP A 585 -25.36 0.52 -15.88
C ASP A 585 -24.50 -0.66 -15.34
N SER A 586 -23.62 -0.41 -14.38
CA SER A 586 -22.78 -1.45 -13.75
C SER A 586 -23.64 -2.44 -12.95
N PRO A 587 -23.46 -3.77 -13.08
CA PRO A 587 -24.21 -4.73 -12.27
C PRO A 587 -23.90 -4.57 -10.77
N GLU A 588 -22.63 -4.35 -10.43
CA GLU A 588 -22.12 -4.21 -9.08
C GLU A 588 -21.82 -2.74 -8.71
N PRO A 589 -21.78 -2.37 -7.41
CA PRO A 589 -21.45 -1.02 -6.99
C PRO A 589 -20.04 -0.57 -7.43
N ILE A 590 -19.95 0.57 -8.09
CA ILE A 590 -18.68 1.14 -8.57
C ILE A 590 -17.86 1.75 -7.42
N THR A 591 -16.55 1.60 -7.47
CA THR A 591 -15.63 2.41 -6.65
C THR A 591 -15.24 3.67 -7.40
N LEU A 592 -15.75 4.82 -6.96
CA LEU A 592 -15.39 6.11 -7.51
C LEU A 592 -14.15 6.63 -6.76
N ILE A 593 -13.01 6.69 -7.45
CA ILE A 593 -11.73 7.21 -6.93
C ILE A 593 -11.61 8.66 -7.43
N CYS A 594 -11.69 9.62 -6.50
CA CYS A 594 -11.60 11.05 -6.78
C CYS A 594 -10.30 11.64 -6.24
N ILE A 595 -9.43 12.10 -7.13
CA ILE A 595 -8.13 12.68 -6.78
C ILE A 595 -7.97 14.15 -7.19
N GLY A 596 -9.01 14.76 -7.79
CA GLY A 596 -9.08 16.20 -8.03
C GLY A 596 -10.23 16.92 -7.27
N PRO A 597 -10.50 18.21 -7.56
CA PRO A 597 -11.48 19.06 -6.84
C PRO A 597 -12.98 18.73 -6.98
N VAL A 598 -13.34 17.66 -7.69
CA VAL A 598 -14.70 17.07 -7.81
C VAL A 598 -15.89 17.92 -8.34
N PRO A 599 -15.78 19.02 -9.12
CA PRO A 599 -16.94 19.61 -9.81
C PRO A 599 -17.66 18.61 -10.74
N ASN A 600 -16.96 17.66 -11.35
CA ASN A 600 -17.60 16.57 -12.10
C ASN A 600 -18.61 15.81 -11.25
N ILE A 601 -18.24 15.51 -9.99
CA ILE A 601 -19.04 14.72 -9.05
C ILE A 601 -20.20 15.53 -8.48
N GLN A 602 -20.00 16.82 -8.22
CA GLN A 602 -21.09 17.74 -7.89
C GLN A 602 -22.17 17.69 -8.98
N ALA A 603 -21.78 17.92 -10.23
CA ALA A 603 -22.71 17.93 -11.36
C ALA A 603 -23.34 16.55 -11.62
N ALA A 604 -22.61 15.46 -11.35
CA ALA A 604 -23.16 14.11 -11.44
C ALA A 604 -24.28 13.90 -10.40
N LEU A 605 -24.04 14.30 -9.14
CA LEU A 605 -25.03 14.25 -8.05
C LEU A 605 -26.23 15.19 -8.26
N GLU A 606 -26.04 16.32 -8.95
CA GLU A 606 -27.12 17.25 -9.29
C GLU A 606 -27.99 16.73 -10.43
N ARG A 607 -27.39 16.08 -11.44
CA ARG A 607 -28.12 15.45 -12.56
C ARG A 607 -28.83 14.16 -12.15
N GLU A 608 -28.21 13.32 -11.32
CA GLU A 608 -28.76 12.04 -10.89
C GLU A 608 -28.27 11.64 -9.48
N PRO A 609 -28.97 12.05 -8.41
CA PRO A 609 -28.59 11.75 -7.03
C PRO A 609 -28.45 10.25 -6.71
N LYS A 610 -29.10 9.35 -7.45
CA LYS A 610 -29.09 7.90 -7.18
C LYS A 610 -27.72 7.26 -7.41
N ILE A 611 -26.77 7.91 -8.09
CA ILE A 611 -25.40 7.40 -8.17
C ILE A 611 -24.78 7.17 -6.78
N ALA A 612 -25.20 7.94 -5.77
CA ALA A 612 -24.74 7.80 -4.39
C ALA A 612 -25.22 6.54 -3.68
N THR A 613 -26.23 5.83 -4.21
CA THR A 613 -26.66 4.51 -3.67
C THR A 613 -26.07 3.34 -4.47
N ARG A 614 -25.32 3.62 -5.55
CA ARG A 614 -24.75 2.66 -6.50
C ARG A 614 -23.22 2.75 -6.61
N ALA A 615 -22.58 3.61 -5.82
CA ALA A 615 -21.13 3.74 -5.74
C ALA A 615 -20.63 3.92 -4.29
N ARG A 616 -19.36 3.57 -4.06
CA ARG A 616 -18.58 4.03 -2.89
C ARG A 616 -17.58 5.09 -3.34
N PHE A 617 -17.37 6.13 -2.52
CA PHE A 617 -16.40 7.19 -2.77
C PHE A 617 -15.09 6.89 -2.04
N ILE A 618 -13.97 7.04 -2.76
CA ILE A 618 -12.62 7.05 -2.21
C ILE A 618 -11.92 8.30 -2.74
N GLY A 619 -11.22 9.09 -1.91
CA GLY A 619 -10.52 10.25 -2.45
C GLY A 619 -9.34 10.78 -1.66
N MET A 620 -8.43 11.47 -2.39
CA MET A 620 -7.33 12.25 -1.83
C MET A 620 -7.86 13.65 -1.54
N HIS A 621 -8.36 13.85 -0.32
CA HIS A 621 -9.09 15.06 0.07
C HIS A 621 -8.85 15.35 1.55
N GLY A 622 -8.61 16.63 1.87
CA GLY A 622 -8.67 17.17 3.22
C GLY A 622 -7.38 17.08 4.04
N SER A 623 -7.46 17.67 5.23
CA SER A 623 -6.41 17.81 6.22
C SER A 623 -7.10 17.88 7.57
N VAL A 624 -6.90 16.89 8.43
CA VAL A 624 -7.73 16.69 9.65
C VAL A 624 -6.95 16.94 10.92
N ARG A 625 -5.72 16.42 11.04
CA ARG A 625 -4.78 16.69 12.15
C ARG A 625 -3.44 17.25 11.67
N LYS A 626 -3.02 16.93 10.44
CA LYS A 626 -1.75 17.42 9.84
C LYS A 626 -1.96 18.19 8.55
N GLY A 627 -1.15 19.22 8.36
CA GLY A 627 -1.08 20.03 7.14
C GLY A 627 0.06 19.60 6.19
N TYR A 628 0.26 20.39 5.13
CA TYR A 628 1.29 20.18 4.11
C TYR A 628 2.69 20.10 4.71
N GLY A 629 3.49 19.15 4.22
CA GLY A 629 4.84 18.90 4.75
C GLY A 629 4.87 18.30 6.15
N GLY A 630 3.74 17.79 6.65
CA GLY A 630 3.64 17.16 7.97
C GLY A 630 3.53 18.14 9.15
N LYS A 631 3.09 19.39 8.91
CA LYS A 631 2.76 20.35 9.99
C LYS A 631 1.79 19.72 10.98
N SER A 632 1.92 20.06 12.26
CA SER A 632 1.01 19.67 13.34
C SER A 632 -0.34 20.40 13.35
N THR A 633 -0.54 21.35 12.43
CA THR A 633 -1.78 22.10 12.22
C THR A 633 -2.36 21.76 10.85
N PRO A 634 -3.68 21.50 10.73
CA PRO A 634 -4.33 21.34 9.43
C PRO A 634 -4.17 22.57 8.53
N ASP A 635 -4.09 22.36 7.23
CA ASP A 635 -4.15 23.40 6.19
C ASP A 635 -5.49 23.28 5.42
N ALA A 636 -5.84 24.30 4.64
CA ALA A 636 -6.86 24.13 3.59
C ALA A 636 -6.23 23.30 2.46
N GLU A 637 -6.62 22.04 2.35
CA GLU A 637 -6.09 21.11 1.34
C GLU A 637 -6.61 21.48 -0.07
N TRP A 638 -5.74 21.37 -1.07
CA TRP A 638 -5.93 21.87 -2.44
C TRP A 638 -7.24 21.42 -3.09
N ASN A 639 -7.55 20.13 -3.11
CA ASN A 639 -8.76 19.60 -3.74
C ASN A 639 -10.02 20.13 -3.05
N VAL A 640 -10.00 20.25 -1.72
CA VAL A 640 -11.09 20.83 -0.95
C VAL A 640 -11.23 22.34 -1.17
N VAL A 641 -10.13 23.11 -1.14
CA VAL A 641 -10.15 24.58 -1.24
C VAL A 641 -10.33 25.09 -2.67
N ALA A 642 -9.96 24.31 -3.69
CA ALA A 642 -10.21 24.63 -5.08
C ALA A 642 -11.70 24.64 -5.44
N ASN A 643 -12.51 23.81 -4.77
CA ASN A 643 -13.98 23.88 -4.87
C ASN A 643 -14.71 23.37 -3.60
N PRO A 644 -14.82 24.21 -2.54
CA PRO A 644 -15.44 23.80 -1.28
C PRO A 644 -16.92 23.42 -1.43
N ALA A 645 -17.62 24.01 -2.39
CA ALA A 645 -19.03 23.70 -2.67
C ALA A 645 -19.20 22.29 -3.28
N ALA A 646 -18.38 21.94 -4.28
CA ALA A 646 -18.39 20.59 -4.86
C ALA A 646 -17.97 19.54 -3.82
N CYS A 647 -16.89 19.80 -3.09
CA CYS A 647 -16.43 18.92 -2.03
C CYS A 647 -17.50 18.71 -0.95
N ARG A 648 -18.20 19.78 -0.51
CA ARG A 648 -19.33 19.68 0.45
C ARG A 648 -20.48 18.85 -0.11
N LYS A 649 -20.82 19.02 -1.40
CA LYS A 649 -21.86 18.20 -2.08
C LYS A 649 -21.48 16.72 -2.09
N ALA A 650 -20.22 16.39 -2.38
CA ALA A 650 -19.73 15.02 -2.36
C ALA A 650 -19.67 14.43 -0.94
N PHE A 651 -19.19 15.20 0.04
CA PHE A 651 -19.05 14.77 1.44
C PHE A 651 -20.40 14.54 2.12
N THR A 652 -21.46 15.23 1.70
CA THR A 652 -22.82 15.07 2.26
C THR A 652 -23.70 14.06 1.52
N ALA A 653 -23.28 13.55 0.36
CA ALA A 653 -24.02 12.55 -0.41
C ALA A 653 -24.09 11.17 0.29
N ALA A 654 -25.03 10.32 -0.13
CA ALA A 654 -25.40 9.09 0.59
C ALA A 654 -24.37 7.93 0.55
N TRP A 655 -23.35 7.99 -0.32
CA TRP A 655 -22.41 6.87 -0.51
C TRP A 655 -21.57 6.54 0.74
N PRO A 656 -21.12 5.29 0.91
CA PRO A 656 -19.96 5.00 1.75
C PRO A 656 -18.77 5.84 1.28
N MET A 657 -18.02 6.44 2.20
CA MET A 657 -16.92 7.33 1.87
C MET A 657 -15.69 7.02 2.72
N THR A 658 -14.56 6.84 2.04
CA THR A 658 -13.22 6.76 2.65
C THR A 658 -12.34 7.86 2.07
N ILE A 659 -11.54 8.54 2.88
CA ILE A 659 -10.60 9.57 2.41
C ILE A 659 -9.19 9.36 2.94
N THR A 660 -8.20 9.79 2.15
CA THR A 660 -6.82 9.99 2.58
C THR A 660 -6.52 11.49 2.63
N PRO A 661 -6.59 12.11 3.82
CA PRO A 661 -6.17 13.49 4.02
C PRO A 661 -4.65 13.58 4.17
N LEU A 662 -4.13 14.82 4.19
CA LEU A 662 -2.69 15.16 4.32
C LEU A 662 -1.99 14.45 5.50
N ASP A 663 -2.75 14.05 6.51
CA ASP A 663 -2.36 13.18 7.62
C ASP A 663 -1.61 11.89 7.21
N THR A 664 -1.96 11.33 6.05
CA THR A 664 -1.29 10.17 5.42
C THR A 664 -0.72 10.49 4.04
N CYS A 665 -1.51 11.01 3.10
CA CYS A 665 -1.06 11.25 1.72
C CYS A 665 0.07 12.30 1.63
N GLY A 666 0.03 13.31 2.51
CA GLY A 666 1.01 14.40 2.57
C GLY A 666 2.43 14.01 3.01
N LEU A 667 2.66 12.72 3.29
CA LEU A 667 3.92 12.18 3.80
C LEU A 667 4.64 11.25 2.81
N VAL A 668 3.97 10.78 1.76
CA VAL A 668 4.52 9.78 0.83
C VAL A 668 5.58 10.41 -0.07
N ARG A 669 6.83 9.94 0.00
CA ARG A 669 7.88 10.33 -0.95
C ARG A 669 8.92 9.22 -1.13
N LEU A 670 8.98 8.65 -2.32
CA LEU A 670 10.05 7.72 -2.69
C LEU A 670 11.40 8.45 -2.69
N LYS A 671 12.42 7.85 -2.06
CA LYS A 671 13.78 8.39 -1.96
C LYS A 671 14.81 7.29 -2.18
N GLY A 672 16.01 7.66 -2.61
CA GLY A 672 17.13 6.75 -2.77
C GLY A 672 16.78 5.56 -3.66
N GLU A 673 17.13 4.36 -3.23
CA GLU A 673 16.97 3.16 -4.05
C GLU A 673 15.50 2.84 -4.41
N LYS A 674 14.53 3.22 -3.57
CA LYS A 674 13.10 3.08 -3.91
C LYS A 674 12.72 3.92 -5.13
N TYR A 675 13.17 5.18 -5.16
CA TYR A 675 12.97 6.06 -6.31
C TYR A 675 13.77 5.57 -7.53
N ARG A 676 15.05 5.21 -7.36
CA ARG A 676 15.91 4.75 -8.46
C ARG A 676 15.38 3.51 -9.16
N LYS A 677 14.77 2.56 -8.43
CA LYS A 677 14.12 1.38 -9.01
C LYS A 677 13.03 1.77 -10.00
N VAL A 678 12.15 2.70 -9.64
CA VAL A 678 11.12 3.22 -10.56
C VAL A 678 11.76 4.00 -11.71
N ALA A 679 12.70 4.90 -11.41
CA ALA A 679 13.37 5.75 -12.40
C ALA A 679 14.19 4.97 -13.47
N ARG A 680 14.62 3.74 -13.15
CA ARG A 680 15.35 2.82 -14.04
C ARG A 680 14.48 1.73 -14.67
N CYS A 681 13.19 1.65 -14.35
CA CYS A 681 12.31 0.61 -14.86
C CYS A 681 12.10 0.78 -16.37
N GLU A 682 12.38 -0.26 -17.17
CA GLU A 682 12.28 -0.22 -18.63
C GLU A 682 10.85 -0.37 -19.17
N ASP A 683 9.85 -0.51 -18.29
CA ASP A 683 8.45 -0.56 -18.67
C ASP A 683 8.01 0.73 -19.40
N PRO A 684 7.35 0.65 -20.57
CA PRO A 684 6.98 1.82 -21.35
C PRO A 684 6.10 2.85 -20.62
N LEU A 685 5.17 2.39 -19.78
CA LEU A 685 4.29 3.27 -19.02
C LEU A 685 5.06 3.96 -17.88
N VAL A 686 5.97 3.25 -17.21
CA VAL A 686 6.85 3.85 -16.20
C VAL A 686 7.85 4.82 -16.84
N GLN A 687 8.38 4.52 -18.02
CA GLN A 687 9.21 5.47 -18.78
C GLN A 687 8.43 6.75 -19.15
N ALA A 688 7.18 6.63 -19.60
CA ALA A 688 6.31 7.77 -19.85
C ALA A 688 5.97 8.57 -18.57
N LEU A 689 5.75 7.90 -17.43
CA LEU A 689 5.61 8.55 -16.12
C LEU A 689 6.86 9.36 -15.77
N MET A 690 8.05 8.77 -15.92
CA MET A 690 9.31 9.44 -15.61
C MET A 690 9.69 10.54 -16.62
N GLU A 691 9.24 10.46 -17.87
CA GLU A 691 9.32 11.55 -18.84
C GLU A 691 8.46 12.74 -18.39
N ASN A 692 7.17 12.50 -18.08
CA ASN A 692 6.28 13.53 -17.56
C ASN A 692 6.79 14.14 -16.25
N TYR A 693 7.38 13.35 -15.35
CA TYR A 693 7.99 13.86 -14.11
C TYR A 693 9.13 14.84 -14.37
N ARG A 694 9.99 14.58 -15.38
CA ARG A 694 11.05 15.52 -15.78
C ARG A 694 10.48 16.79 -16.41
N ILE A 695 9.48 16.67 -17.29
CA ILE A 695 8.80 17.80 -17.94
C ILE A 695 8.12 18.70 -16.90
N TRP A 696 7.35 18.12 -15.99
CA TRP A 696 6.67 18.81 -14.90
C TRP A 696 7.65 19.55 -13.99
N ARG A 697 8.78 18.92 -13.63
CA ARG A 697 9.84 19.57 -12.82
C ARG A 697 10.43 20.78 -13.52
N LYS A 698 10.76 20.68 -14.81
CA LYS A 698 11.27 21.82 -15.62
C LYS A 698 10.23 22.92 -15.82
N ALA A 699 8.94 22.57 -15.85
CA ALA A 699 7.84 23.54 -15.92
C ALA A 699 7.60 24.28 -14.59
N GLN A 700 7.96 23.69 -13.44
CA GLN A 700 7.96 24.39 -12.15
C GLN A 700 9.22 25.25 -11.96
N ASP A 701 10.39 24.70 -12.25
CA ASP A 701 11.67 25.39 -12.19
C ASP A 701 12.54 25.00 -13.40
N PRO A 702 12.76 25.91 -14.37
CA PRO A 702 13.63 25.66 -15.52
C PRO A 702 15.07 25.28 -15.14
N LYS A 703 15.53 25.65 -13.94
CA LYS A 703 16.87 25.32 -13.41
C LYS A 703 16.91 24.00 -12.64
N ALA A 704 15.77 23.31 -12.47
CA ALA A 704 15.71 22.04 -11.75
C ALA A 704 16.71 21.02 -12.35
N PRO A 705 17.52 20.31 -11.53
CA PRO A 705 18.53 19.39 -12.04
C PRO A 705 17.90 18.20 -12.76
N ASP A 706 18.52 17.70 -13.83
CA ASP A 706 17.95 16.62 -14.65
C ASP A 706 17.88 15.30 -13.87
N GLU A 707 18.91 15.01 -13.08
CA GLU A 707 18.93 13.90 -12.13
C GLU A 707 18.49 14.34 -10.73
N VAL A 708 17.66 13.52 -10.10
CA VAL A 708 17.26 13.61 -8.69
C VAL A 708 17.18 12.22 -8.09
N ASP A 709 17.22 12.15 -6.76
CA ASP A 709 17.18 10.90 -5.99
C ASP A 709 15.88 10.73 -5.18
N ALA A 710 14.82 11.46 -5.56
CA ALA A 710 13.52 11.42 -4.89
C ALA A 710 12.36 11.89 -5.80
N SER A 711 11.16 11.42 -5.47
CA SER A 711 9.90 11.92 -6.03
C SER A 711 9.48 13.26 -5.41
N SER A 712 8.42 13.86 -5.96
CA SER A 712 7.55 14.79 -5.24
C SER A 712 6.84 14.09 -4.07
N VAL A 713 5.97 14.80 -3.34
CA VAL A 713 4.98 14.10 -2.52
C VAL A 713 4.00 13.39 -3.47
N LEU A 714 3.63 12.15 -3.18
CA LEU A 714 2.77 11.33 -4.04
C LEU A 714 1.40 11.12 -3.38
N PHE A 715 0.63 12.19 -3.23
CA PHE A 715 -0.59 12.21 -2.43
C PHE A 715 -1.62 11.20 -2.97
N ASP A 716 -1.91 11.26 -4.27
CA ASP A 716 -3.01 10.52 -4.92
C ASP A 716 -2.84 9.00 -4.93
N THR A 717 -1.59 8.53 -4.86
CA THR A 717 -1.27 7.10 -4.86
C THR A 717 -1.91 6.37 -3.68
N VAL A 718 -2.16 7.07 -2.57
CA VAL A 718 -2.83 6.50 -1.39
C VAL A 718 -4.32 6.25 -1.66
N ALA A 719 -4.99 7.11 -2.44
CA ALA A 719 -6.42 6.91 -2.76
C ALA A 719 -6.62 5.66 -3.64
N VAL A 720 -5.72 5.42 -4.58
CA VAL A 720 -5.70 4.18 -5.39
C VAL A 720 -5.43 2.96 -4.51
N TYR A 721 -4.51 3.05 -3.55
CA TYR A 721 -4.26 1.97 -2.59
C TYR A 721 -5.48 1.70 -1.69
N LEU A 722 -6.20 2.72 -1.21
CA LEU A 722 -7.42 2.55 -0.41
C LEU A 722 -8.56 1.83 -1.17
N ALA A 723 -8.54 1.83 -2.51
CA ALA A 723 -9.46 1.02 -3.30
C ALA A 723 -9.13 -0.49 -3.25
N ILE A 724 -7.87 -0.84 -2.93
CA ILE A 724 -7.30 -2.19 -2.88
C ILE A 724 -7.26 -2.73 -1.44
N SER A 725 -6.72 -1.95 -0.49
CA SER A 725 -6.51 -2.36 0.90
C SER A 725 -6.45 -1.16 1.86
N THR A 726 -6.74 -1.40 3.14
CA THR A 726 -6.57 -0.43 4.24
C THR A 726 -5.60 -0.94 5.33
N GLU A 727 -4.84 -2.00 5.02
CA GLU A 727 -4.02 -2.73 5.99
C GLU A 727 -2.90 -1.88 6.59
N LEU A 728 -2.25 -1.05 5.76
CA LEU A 728 -1.08 -0.23 6.13
C LEU A 728 -1.43 1.12 6.78
N VAL A 729 -2.72 1.47 6.85
CA VAL A 729 -3.20 2.71 7.48
C VAL A 729 -4.13 2.43 8.66
N ARG A 730 -4.17 3.34 9.64
CA ARG A 730 -5.24 3.41 10.63
C ARG A 730 -6.39 4.23 10.05
N ILE A 731 -7.53 3.58 9.89
CA ILE A 731 -8.80 4.23 9.56
C ILE A 731 -9.49 4.63 10.87
N GLU A 732 -9.91 5.90 10.95
CA GLU A 732 -10.78 6.41 12.01
C GLU A 732 -12.05 7.01 11.39
N ARG A 733 -13.21 6.71 11.96
CA ARG A 733 -14.49 7.21 11.45
C ARG A 733 -14.87 8.50 12.17
N LEU A 734 -14.80 9.63 11.46
CA LEU A 734 -15.01 10.97 12.02
C LEU A 734 -16.17 11.71 11.33
N PRO A 735 -17.00 12.46 12.07
CA PRO A 735 -18.01 13.33 11.46
C PRO A 735 -17.32 14.59 10.92
N LEU A 736 -17.20 14.71 9.59
CA LEU A 736 -16.50 15.83 8.95
C LEU A 736 -17.45 16.81 8.28
N VAL A 737 -17.07 18.09 8.31
CA VAL A 737 -17.68 19.20 7.57
C VAL A 737 -16.61 19.91 6.75
N VAL A 738 -16.96 20.29 5.51
CA VAL A 738 -16.14 21.14 4.64
C VAL A 738 -16.57 22.59 4.84
N THR A 739 -15.68 23.45 5.36
CA THR A 739 -15.96 24.88 5.58
C THR A 739 -15.95 25.66 4.27
N ASP A 740 -16.46 26.90 4.26
CA ASP A 740 -16.41 27.75 3.06
C ASP A 740 -14.97 28.17 2.68
N GLN A 741 -14.05 28.10 3.64
CA GLN A 741 -12.62 28.36 3.48
C GLN A 741 -11.83 27.11 3.06
N GLY A 742 -12.49 25.99 2.76
CA GLY A 742 -11.83 24.77 2.27
C GLY A 742 -11.14 23.91 3.33
N PHE A 743 -11.47 24.06 4.61
CA PHE A 743 -10.97 23.17 5.67
C PHE A 743 -11.92 21.99 5.88
N THR A 744 -11.36 20.80 6.11
CA THR A 744 -12.09 19.62 6.60
C THR A 744 -12.02 19.55 8.13
N VAL A 745 -13.09 19.95 8.81
CA VAL A 745 -13.14 20.02 10.27
C VAL A 745 -13.98 18.91 10.87
N VAL A 746 -13.58 18.41 12.05
CA VAL A 746 -14.40 17.47 12.84
C VAL A 746 -15.51 18.27 13.54
N ASP A 747 -16.76 18.04 13.15
CA ASP A 747 -17.95 18.69 13.72
C ASP A 747 -19.04 17.62 13.91
N PRO A 748 -19.72 17.52 15.07
CA PRO A 748 -20.79 16.54 15.31
C PRO A 748 -21.97 16.56 14.32
N LYS A 749 -22.16 17.64 13.55
CA LYS A 749 -23.16 17.76 12.47
C LYS A 749 -22.66 17.17 11.14
N GLY A 750 -21.37 16.88 11.04
CA GLY A 750 -20.73 16.29 9.87
C GLY A 750 -21.16 14.86 9.63
N LYS A 751 -21.09 14.43 8.37
CA LYS A 751 -21.32 13.02 8.02
C LYS A 751 -20.15 12.17 8.53
N PRO A 752 -20.39 11.03 9.20
CA PRO A 752 -19.32 10.10 9.56
C PRO A 752 -18.63 9.49 8.33
N ILE A 753 -17.36 9.83 8.14
CA ILE A 753 -16.49 9.45 7.02
C ILE A 753 -15.28 8.67 7.55
N ASP A 754 -14.88 7.62 6.84
CA ASP A 754 -13.72 6.79 7.20
C ASP A 754 -12.43 7.47 6.73
N CYS A 755 -11.55 7.88 7.65
CA CYS A 755 -10.38 8.72 7.35
C CYS A 755 -9.08 7.97 7.63
N ALA A 756 -8.15 7.92 6.66
CA ALA A 756 -6.80 7.39 6.86
C ALA A 756 -5.91 8.45 7.53
N LEU A 757 -5.83 8.44 8.87
CA LEU A 757 -5.17 9.49 9.65
C LEU A 757 -3.73 9.16 10.07
N GLU A 758 -3.36 7.89 10.10
CA GLU A 758 -2.02 7.46 10.50
C GLU A 758 -1.55 6.30 9.63
N TRP A 759 -0.27 6.31 9.27
CA TRP A 759 0.40 5.13 8.73
C TRP A 759 0.71 4.16 9.87
N LYS A 760 0.34 2.90 9.72
CA LYS A 760 0.89 1.80 10.52
C LYS A 760 2.30 1.47 10.04
N ASP A 761 2.47 1.42 8.71
CA ASP A 761 3.77 1.26 8.05
C ASP A 761 3.77 2.00 6.70
N LEU A 762 4.44 3.16 6.66
CA LEU A 762 4.68 3.93 5.44
C LEU A 762 5.76 3.27 4.57
N GLY A 763 6.73 2.58 5.17
CA GLY A 763 7.82 1.91 4.46
C GLY A 763 7.30 0.77 3.60
N ALA A 764 6.41 -0.05 4.14
CA ALA A 764 5.71 -1.11 3.42
C ALA A 764 4.81 -0.55 2.30
N PHE A 765 4.20 0.63 2.48
CA PHE A 765 3.39 1.26 1.43
C PHE A 765 4.26 1.76 0.27
N GLU A 766 5.40 2.40 0.56
CA GLU A 766 6.39 2.76 -0.45
C GLU A 766 6.95 1.52 -1.18
N ASP A 767 7.14 0.40 -0.47
CA ASP A 767 7.61 -0.84 -1.08
C ASP A 767 6.54 -1.48 -1.98
N PHE A 768 5.27 -1.49 -1.55
CA PHE A 768 4.12 -1.84 -2.39
C PHE A 768 4.04 -0.97 -3.65
N LEU A 769 4.23 0.36 -3.51
CA LEU A 769 4.21 1.30 -4.63
C LEU A 769 5.34 0.99 -5.63
N VAL A 770 6.56 0.77 -5.15
CA VAL A 770 7.69 0.38 -6.02
C VAL A 770 7.45 -0.98 -6.67
N GLU A 771 6.98 -2.00 -5.94
CA GLU A 771 6.67 -3.33 -6.50
C GLU A 771 5.63 -3.23 -7.61
N ARG A 772 4.51 -2.53 -7.37
CA ARG A 772 3.43 -2.38 -8.36
C ARG A 772 3.88 -1.62 -9.60
N LEU A 773 4.62 -0.52 -9.44
CA LEU A 773 5.12 0.26 -10.58
C LEU A 773 6.16 -0.52 -11.40
N THR A 774 7.09 -1.23 -10.74
CA THR A 774 8.23 -1.88 -11.41
C THR A 774 7.98 -3.31 -11.92
N ARG A 775 6.77 -3.84 -11.74
CA ARG A 775 6.34 -5.17 -12.18
C ARG A 775 6.08 -5.28 -13.68
#